data_AF-A0A836W3X9-F1
#
_entry.id   AF-A0A836W3X9-F1
#
_cell.length_a   1.000
_cell.length_b   1.000
_cell.length_c   1.000
_cell.angle_alpha   90.00
_cell.angle_beta   90.00
_cell.angle_gamma   90.00
#
_symmetry.space_group_name_H-M   'P 1'
#
loop_
_entity.id
_entity.type
_entity.pdbx_description
1 polymer ?
#
loop_
_entity_poly.entity_id
_entity_poly.type
_entity_poly.pdbx_seq_one_letter_code
_entity_poly.pdbx_strand_id
1 'polypeptide(L)'
;MAAIRFKGKTMSRLNSDKKSPNKPVRKSHPHFEFHISREMRERYGFDKNLFSAEGELVFGRFADSQELALLLNKEKKDYEYISAADLFAMGLLDEINHFIIESYRNQTNPKLFNEIEKELKKKYGHAKLTQLLRSFIHKFPPLSVYSGELSDEAYLKGKSGALSNKEILLEEIIVLWLDNNNQAYYPIKELIDDKQLQEKTIYSQIFKDLDDFFRRQPGFGPDNLPLLEMLQQPAKLYPHSLTAQLQFIRERWQNLIGPLLARILIGIDFIREEEKARLAAAFSGPGPTQVIQFDTEKEYEEERFSHDLYWMPRLVLIAKSVYVWLDQLSSHYEQPITRLDQVPDEELDRLARAGFTGIWLIGVWERSRASQRIKQIAGNPEAMASAYSLDRYEIAWELGGEEAFNDLKKRAMHRGIRLGSDMVPNHMGIDSQWVIHHPDWFVQIDTPPFPTYSFTGPDLCDDERIGIFIEDGYWNRTDAAVVFKRIDRYTGEVRYIYHGNDGTSMPWNDTAQLNYLLTEVREAVIQTILEVARKFPIIRFDAAMTLAKKHYQRLWFPEPGHGGDIPSRALFAMSKEEFNRAFPTEFWREVVDRVQQKVPDTLLLAEAFWLMESYFVRTLGMHRVYNSAFMNMLKNEENDKYRQSIKNILDFNPQILKRYVNFMNNPDEDTAVAQFGREDKYFGVCVLMCTLPGLPMFGHGQIEGFEEKYGMEYRKAYWDEQPDQGLIQRHEREIFPLLRLRYRFADVENFYLYDFFRQDGSVNENVFAYSNSWEQERSLVVYHNKYEETDGWINLSSGVYRDETLTQKTLLEALNFTSAPDKFICFRDLISGLEYLRPAFELAQGGLHLYLSAYHYHVFSDFRELQSSDDRPYNRLYEKIGEQGVRSIEEALDELLYEPLYLALREAVNPGSLRWLAGGLKNQKFNTKILNTFKEKLSQLLSAFSTFDHLQYEEK
;
A
#
# COMPACT_ATOMS: atom_id res chain seq x y z
N MET A 1 50.67 -40.07 -8.24
CA MET A 1 52.12 -39.84 -8.18
C MET A 1 52.42 -39.00 -6.95
N ALA A 2 53.22 -39.57 -6.03
CA ALA A 2 54.15 -38.98 -5.05
C ALA A 2 53.89 -37.56 -4.48
N ALA A 3 54.17 -37.20 -3.22
CA ALA A 3 54.39 -37.84 -1.93
C ALA A 3 55.12 -36.79 -1.04
N ILE A 4 54.72 -36.70 0.24
CA ILE A 4 55.55 -36.42 1.44
C ILE A 4 55.97 -34.92 1.69
N ARG A 5 55.49 -34.20 2.74
CA ARG A 5 55.75 -34.22 4.22
C ARG A 5 57.04 -33.48 4.65
N PHE A 6 56.95 -32.40 5.46
CA PHE A 6 57.49 -32.27 6.86
C PHE A 6 57.75 -30.82 7.35
N LYS A 7 57.22 -30.57 8.57
CA LYS A 7 57.60 -29.75 9.74
C LYS A 7 58.69 -28.64 9.69
N GLY A 8 58.25 -27.45 10.12
CA GLY A 8 58.70 -26.61 11.26
C GLY A 8 60.15 -26.61 11.80
N LYS A 9 60.71 -25.40 11.98
CA LYS A 9 61.07 -24.80 13.29
C LYS A 9 61.71 -23.40 13.12
N THR A 10 61.46 -22.59 14.15
CA THR A 10 62.00 -21.29 14.57
C THR A 10 63.47 -20.97 14.26
N MET A 11 63.76 -19.71 13.90
CA MET A 11 64.93 -18.98 14.39
C MET A 11 64.82 -17.45 14.28
N SER A 12 65.62 -16.83 15.12
CA SER A 12 65.65 -15.47 15.68
C SER A 12 66.13 -14.33 14.76
N ARG A 13 65.69 -13.11 15.15
CA ARG A 13 66.24 -11.75 14.94
C ARG A 13 67.63 -11.63 14.27
N LEU A 14 67.72 -10.74 13.26
CA LEU A 14 68.68 -9.62 13.24
C LEU A 14 68.32 -8.57 12.18
N ASN A 15 68.49 -7.31 12.58
CA ASN A 15 68.18 -6.06 11.90
C ASN A 15 68.85 -5.87 10.53
N SER A 16 68.16 -5.18 9.62
CA SER A 16 68.80 -4.16 8.78
C SER A 16 67.79 -3.09 8.38
N ASP A 17 68.15 -1.85 8.70
CA ASP A 17 67.44 -0.59 8.49
C ASP A 17 66.82 -0.41 7.09
N LYS A 18 65.51 -0.12 7.06
CA LYS A 18 64.92 0.80 6.10
C LYS A 18 63.92 1.70 6.82
N LYS A 19 64.31 2.97 6.95
CA LYS A 19 63.48 4.08 7.43
C LYS A 19 62.18 4.14 6.63
N SER A 20 61.07 3.77 7.26
CA SER A 20 59.72 4.16 6.83
C SER A 20 59.54 5.65 7.11
N PRO A 21 58.96 6.44 6.19
CA PRO A 21 58.63 7.83 6.44
C PRO A 21 57.54 7.91 7.52
N ASN A 22 57.65 8.96 8.35
CA ASN A 22 56.75 9.39 9.41
C ASN A 22 55.36 8.73 9.42
N LYS A 23 55.11 7.84 10.40
CA LYS A 23 53.75 7.71 10.96
C LYS A 23 53.39 9.09 11.55
N PRO A 24 52.23 9.67 11.23
CA PRO A 24 51.80 10.90 11.89
C PRO A 24 51.65 10.57 13.38
N VAL A 25 52.33 11.34 14.23
CA VAL A 25 52.13 11.32 15.68
C VAL A 25 50.65 11.70 15.88
N ARG A 26 49.80 10.73 16.25
CA ARG A 26 48.42 11.02 16.69
C ARG A 26 48.53 12.03 17.83
N LYS A 27 48.01 13.25 17.65
CA LYS A 27 47.83 14.20 18.75
C LYS A 27 46.82 13.57 19.70
N SER A 28 47.17 13.41 20.97
CA SER A 28 46.21 13.03 22.01
C SER A 28 45.20 14.16 22.19
N HIS A 29 43.91 13.86 22.10
CA HIS A 29 42.82 14.83 22.29
C HIS A 29 42.34 14.85 23.75
N PRO A 30 41.73 15.95 24.23
CA PRO A 30 41.08 16.01 25.54
C PRO A 30 39.91 15.03 25.62
N HIS A 31 39.56 14.57 26.83
CA HIS A 31 38.49 13.60 27.09
C HIS A 31 37.39 14.28 27.92
N PHE A 32 36.16 14.32 27.40
CA PHE A 32 34.95 14.84 28.08
C PHE A 32 33.93 13.70 28.26
N GLU A 33 33.05 13.80 29.26
CA GLU A 33 32.08 12.75 29.61
C GLU A 33 30.69 13.31 29.92
N PHE A 34 29.63 12.65 29.45
CA PHE A 34 28.26 13.03 29.84
C PHE A 34 28.07 12.91 31.36
N HIS A 35 27.51 13.96 31.95
CA HIS A 35 27.40 14.10 33.40
C HIS A 35 26.43 13.08 34.02
N ILE A 36 26.96 12.13 34.79
CA ILE A 36 26.18 11.25 35.67
C ILE A 36 26.77 11.34 37.08
N SER A 37 25.95 11.73 38.05
CA SER A 37 26.42 11.84 39.42
C SER A 37 26.84 10.48 40.00
N ARG A 38 27.85 10.48 40.87
CA ARG A 38 28.40 9.30 41.55
C ARG A 38 27.29 8.45 42.19
N GLU A 39 26.40 9.11 42.92
CA GLU A 39 25.26 8.48 43.61
C GLU A 39 24.37 7.69 42.62
N MET A 40 24.15 8.24 41.42
CA MET A 40 23.32 7.59 40.41
C MET A 40 24.06 6.47 39.67
N ARG A 41 25.37 6.62 39.40
CA ARG A 41 26.21 5.51 38.90
C ARG A 41 26.19 4.32 39.86
N GLU A 42 26.31 4.57 41.16
CA GLU A 42 26.24 3.56 42.21
C GLU A 42 24.85 2.93 42.35
N ARG A 43 23.77 3.73 42.28
CA ARG A 43 22.38 3.26 42.40
C ARG A 43 21.97 2.35 41.23
N TYR A 44 22.25 2.76 40.00
CA TYR A 44 21.82 2.05 38.80
C TYR A 44 22.85 1.03 38.29
N GLY A 45 24.04 0.97 38.90
CA GLY A 45 25.11 0.04 38.51
C GLY A 45 25.66 0.31 37.10
N PHE A 46 25.67 1.57 36.67
CA PHE A 46 26.08 1.98 35.32
C PHE A 46 27.55 2.42 35.30
N ASP A 47 28.43 1.52 34.85
CA ASP A 47 29.90 1.68 34.81
C ASP A 47 30.44 2.05 33.41
N LYS A 48 29.55 2.32 32.45
CA LYS A 48 29.91 2.74 31.09
C LYS A 48 29.89 4.26 30.93
N ASN A 49 30.48 4.75 29.84
CA ASN A 49 30.28 6.11 29.38
C ASN A 49 29.14 6.14 28.36
N LEU A 50 28.14 7.01 28.54
CA LEU A 50 27.08 7.20 27.53
C LEU A 50 27.64 7.88 26.28
N PHE A 51 28.51 8.88 26.48
CA PHE A 51 29.16 9.68 25.46
C PHE A 51 30.54 10.08 25.99
N SER A 52 31.60 9.85 25.21
CA SER A 52 32.91 10.48 25.46
C SER A 52 33.35 11.27 24.25
N ALA A 53 33.80 12.50 24.43
CA ALA A 53 34.40 13.27 23.34
C ALA A 53 35.92 13.14 23.40
N GLU A 54 36.51 12.23 22.63
CA GLU A 54 37.96 12.15 22.37
C GLU A 54 38.28 12.53 20.90
N GLY A 55 38.57 13.79 20.61
CA GLY A 55 38.97 14.18 19.23
C GLY A 55 37.95 13.80 18.15
N GLU A 56 38.39 13.59 16.90
CA GLU A 56 37.57 13.64 15.65
C GLU A 56 36.31 12.76 15.53
N LEU A 57 35.86 12.08 16.61
CA LEU A 57 34.48 11.77 17.02
C LEU A 57 34.52 10.45 17.81
N VAL A 58 34.17 10.47 19.09
CA VAL A 58 33.89 9.25 19.86
C VAL A 58 32.40 9.24 20.22
N PHE A 59 31.75 8.15 19.82
CA PHE A 59 30.32 8.08 19.58
C PHE A 59 29.61 7.32 20.71
N GLY A 60 28.62 7.92 21.37
CA GLY A 60 27.68 7.16 22.20
C GLY A 60 26.82 6.26 21.33
N ARG A 61 26.77 4.96 21.65
CA ARG A 61 25.90 4.03 20.91
C ARG A 61 24.48 4.23 21.40
N PHE A 62 23.51 4.28 20.48
CA PHE A 62 22.09 4.29 20.84
C PHE A 62 21.74 3.14 21.81
N ALA A 63 22.40 1.99 21.67
CA ALA A 63 22.32 0.88 22.60
C ALA A 63 22.63 1.26 24.07
N ASP A 64 23.62 2.13 24.30
CA ASP A 64 23.98 2.60 25.64
C ASP A 64 22.89 3.55 26.20
N SER A 65 22.26 4.37 25.33
CA SER A 65 21.08 5.20 25.70
C SER A 65 19.85 4.35 26.03
N GLN A 66 19.61 3.27 25.28
CA GLN A 66 18.52 2.33 25.56
C GLN A 66 18.74 1.56 26.86
N GLU A 67 19.97 1.11 27.14
CA GLU A 67 20.33 0.43 28.39
C GLU A 67 20.08 1.35 29.60
N LEU A 68 20.48 2.62 29.50
CA LEU A 68 20.20 3.59 30.55
C LEU A 68 18.70 3.90 30.71
N ALA A 69 17.97 4.12 29.62
CA ALA A 69 16.52 4.33 29.67
C ALA A 69 15.84 3.19 30.43
N LEU A 70 16.23 1.94 30.13
CA LEU A 70 15.71 0.76 30.80
C LEU A 70 16.04 0.72 32.30
N LEU A 71 17.27 1.09 32.68
CA LEU A 71 17.65 1.17 34.10
C LEU A 71 16.87 2.25 34.86
N LEU A 72 16.70 3.43 34.25
CA LEU A 72 15.96 4.55 34.86
C LEU A 72 14.47 4.23 34.98
N ASN A 73 13.87 3.62 33.96
CA ASN A 73 12.43 3.36 33.91
C ASN A 73 12.00 2.21 34.84
N LYS A 74 12.91 1.34 35.29
CA LYS A 74 12.59 0.27 36.28
C LYS A 74 12.01 0.81 37.59
N GLU A 75 12.41 2.01 38.00
CA GLU A 75 12.00 2.63 39.26
C GLU A 75 10.99 3.77 39.09
N LYS A 76 10.64 4.13 37.84
CA LYS A 76 9.73 5.23 37.50
C LYS A 76 8.32 4.71 37.21
N LYS A 77 7.31 5.56 37.43
CA LYS A 77 5.92 5.30 37.05
C LYS A 77 5.71 5.61 35.57
N ASP A 78 4.67 5.04 34.94
CA ASP A 78 4.41 5.15 33.49
C ASP A 78 4.37 6.59 32.93
N TYR A 79 3.99 7.58 33.74
CA TYR A 79 3.95 9.00 33.34
C TYR A 79 5.28 9.75 33.51
N GLU A 80 6.29 9.12 34.13
CA GLU A 80 7.66 9.63 34.29
C GLU A 80 8.65 8.91 33.34
N TYR A 81 8.13 8.18 32.36
CA TYR A 81 8.91 7.41 31.39
C TYR A 81 9.90 8.30 30.62
N ILE A 82 11.16 7.84 30.56
CA ILE A 82 12.24 8.47 29.79
C ILE A 82 12.47 7.66 28.53
N SER A 83 12.36 8.29 27.37
CA SER A 83 12.62 7.62 26.09
C SER A 83 14.12 7.46 25.84
N ALA A 84 14.51 6.41 25.13
CA ALA A 84 15.90 6.21 24.74
C ALA A 84 16.33 7.26 23.70
N ALA A 85 15.41 7.68 22.83
CA ALA A 85 15.63 8.75 21.87
C ALA A 85 15.90 10.11 22.56
N ASP A 86 15.19 10.44 23.64
CA ASP A 86 15.43 11.67 24.40
C ASP A 86 16.82 11.65 25.05
N LEU A 87 17.22 10.52 25.68
CA LEU A 87 18.57 10.37 26.24
C LEU A 87 19.66 10.51 25.19
N PHE A 88 19.44 9.93 24.01
CA PHE A 88 20.36 10.07 22.88
C PHE A 88 20.46 11.53 22.41
N ALA A 89 19.34 12.23 22.33
CA ALA A 89 19.29 13.64 21.94
C ALA A 89 19.96 14.55 22.97
N MET A 90 19.78 14.29 24.26
CA MET A 90 20.46 15.02 25.36
C MET A 90 21.98 14.82 25.29
N GLY A 91 22.44 13.58 25.09
CA GLY A 91 23.87 13.32 24.90
C GLY A 91 24.45 13.96 23.64
N LEU A 92 23.66 14.03 22.57
CA LEU A 92 24.08 14.72 21.35
C LEU A 92 24.18 16.24 21.54
N LEU A 93 23.27 16.84 22.30
CA LEU A 93 23.31 18.27 22.64
C LEU A 93 24.52 18.61 23.51
N ASP A 94 24.86 17.76 24.48
CA ASP A 94 26.07 17.85 25.30
C ASP A 94 27.35 17.82 24.42
N GLU A 95 27.43 16.87 23.50
CA GLU A 95 28.54 16.75 22.55
C GLU A 95 28.65 17.98 21.62
N ILE A 96 27.52 18.50 21.13
CA ILE A 96 27.48 19.72 20.32
C ILE A 96 28.00 20.92 21.11
N ASN A 97 27.66 21.03 22.41
CA ASN A 97 28.16 22.12 23.26
C ASN A 97 29.69 22.08 23.36
N HIS A 98 30.27 20.91 23.65
CA HIS A 98 31.72 20.72 23.67
C HIS A 98 32.38 21.04 22.33
N PHE A 99 31.79 20.57 21.23
CA PHE A 99 32.31 20.82 19.88
C PHE A 99 32.32 22.31 19.52
N ILE A 100 31.30 23.07 19.92
CA ILE A 100 31.22 24.52 19.70
C ILE A 100 32.25 25.25 20.57
N ILE A 101 32.44 24.85 21.82
CA ILE A 101 33.46 25.41 22.72
C ILE A 101 34.88 25.14 22.18
N GLU A 102 35.14 23.94 21.69
CA GLU A 102 36.39 23.59 21.03
C GLU A 102 36.61 24.44 19.77
N SER A 103 35.57 24.60 18.94
CA SER A 103 35.63 25.43 17.73
C SER A 103 35.94 26.89 18.06
N TYR A 104 35.31 27.44 19.10
CA TYR A 104 35.61 28.81 19.59
C TYR A 104 37.06 28.94 20.05
N ARG A 105 37.57 27.95 20.80
CA ARG A 105 38.96 27.95 21.25
C ARG A 105 39.94 27.88 20.09
N ASN A 106 39.65 27.06 19.09
CA ASN A 106 40.55 26.87 17.95
C ASN A 106 40.53 28.08 17.00
N GLN A 107 39.39 28.73 16.82
CA GLN A 107 39.21 29.81 15.84
C GLN A 107 39.39 31.21 16.44
N THR A 108 39.04 31.40 17.72
CA THR A 108 38.88 32.73 18.33
C THR A 108 39.81 32.95 19.52
N ASN A 109 39.77 32.08 20.54
CA ASN A 109 40.60 32.25 21.75
C ASN A 109 41.21 30.91 22.24
N PRO A 110 42.45 30.57 21.81
CA PRO A 110 43.13 29.34 22.24
C PRO A 110 43.49 29.29 23.73
N LYS A 111 43.45 30.43 24.44
CA LYS A 111 43.80 30.53 25.86
C LYS A 111 42.57 30.70 26.76
N LEU A 112 41.36 30.48 26.22
CA LEU A 112 40.08 30.72 26.88
C LEU A 112 40.06 30.27 28.36
N PHE A 113 40.26 28.97 28.61
CA PHE A 113 40.16 28.42 29.97
C PHE A 113 41.32 28.84 30.89
N ASN A 114 42.50 29.12 30.34
CA ASN A 114 43.60 29.70 31.11
C ASN A 114 43.29 31.13 31.57
N GLU A 115 42.58 31.91 30.77
CA GLU A 115 42.14 33.27 31.10
C GLU A 115 41.01 33.23 32.14
N ILE A 116 40.02 32.35 31.95
CA ILE A 116 38.94 32.09 32.93
C ILE A 116 39.54 31.69 34.28
N GLU A 117 40.46 30.71 34.30
CA GLU A 117 41.06 30.22 35.55
C GLU A 117 41.82 31.35 36.28
N LYS A 118 42.56 32.20 35.55
CA LYS A 118 43.26 33.36 36.13
C LYS A 118 42.31 34.39 36.71
N GLU A 119 41.21 34.68 36.01
CA GLU A 119 40.24 35.67 36.46
C GLU A 119 39.49 35.19 37.71
N LEU A 120 39.04 33.94 37.72
CA LEU A 120 38.40 33.31 38.87
C LEU A 120 39.35 33.21 40.07
N LYS A 121 40.62 32.85 39.86
CA LYS A 121 41.66 32.85 40.91
C LYS A 121 41.86 34.24 41.50
N LYS A 122 41.89 35.28 40.67
CA LYS A 122 42.08 36.68 41.12
C LYS A 122 40.91 37.14 41.99
N LYS A 123 39.68 36.76 41.64
CA LYS A 123 38.46 37.22 42.33
C LYS A 123 38.12 36.42 43.60
N TYR A 124 38.22 35.09 43.56
CA TYR A 124 37.77 34.21 44.65
C TYR A 124 38.91 33.56 45.45
N GLY A 125 40.15 33.66 44.95
CA GLY A 125 41.31 33.02 45.57
C GLY A 125 41.46 31.55 45.21
N HIS A 126 42.69 31.03 45.34
CA HIS A 126 43.05 29.68 44.91
C HIS A 126 42.30 28.57 45.68
N ALA A 127 42.06 28.77 46.98
CA ALA A 127 41.42 27.77 47.85
C ALA A 127 39.97 27.49 47.44
N LYS A 128 39.17 28.53 47.19
CA LYS A 128 37.75 28.39 46.81
C LYS A 128 37.58 27.76 45.44
N LEU A 129 38.42 28.13 44.47
CA LEU A 129 38.39 27.51 43.13
C LEU A 129 38.79 26.02 43.20
N THR A 130 39.82 25.69 43.99
CA THR A 130 40.23 24.29 44.16
C THR A 130 39.16 23.47 44.87
N GLN A 131 38.43 24.06 45.84
CA GLN A 131 37.30 23.42 46.49
C GLN A 131 36.16 23.12 45.51
N LEU A 132 35.83 24.04 44.59
CA LEU A 132 34.85 23.82 43.52
C LEU A 132 35.26 22.63 42.64
N LEU A 133 36.49 22.65 42.09
CA LEU A 133 36.97 21.59 41.20
C LEU A 133 37.00 20.22 41.89
N ARG A 134 37.40 20.15 43.18
CA ARG A 134 37.35 18.90 43.96
C ARG A 134 35.93 18.42 44.21
N SER A 135 35.02 19.33 44.57
CA SER A 135 33.62 18.98 44.81
C SER A 135 32.94 18.49 43.54
N PHE A 136 33.30 19.08 42.40
CA PHE A 136 32.85 18.65 41.08
C PHE A 136 33.31 17.23 40.75
N ILE A 137 34.62 16.94 40.84
CA ILE A 137 35.15 15.57 40.62
C ILE A 137 34.50 14.56 41.57
N HIS A 138 34.26 14.94 42.82
CA HIS A 138 33.64 14.02 43.75
C HIS A 138 32.20 13.67 43.37
N LYS A 139 31.40 14.68 42.95
CA LYS A 139 29.99 14.53 42.59
C LYS A 139 29.80 13.94 41.19
N PHE A 140 30.60 14.38 40.21
CA PHE A 140 30.61 13.93 38.82
C PHE A 140 32.02 13.42 38.48
N PRO A 141 32.40 12.22 38.99
CA PRO A 141 33.73 11.70 38.76
C PRO A 141 33.90 11.27 37.29
N PRO A 142 34.99 11.68 36.62
CA PRO A 142 35.42 11.04 35.39
C PRO A 142 35.59 9.53 35.61
N LEU A 143 35.39 8.71 34.58
CA LEU A 143 35.43 7.26 34.68
C LEU A 143 36.73 6.73 35.32
N SER A 144 37.88 7.30 34.96
CA SER A 144 39.18 6.94 35.57
C SER A 144 39.26 7.21 37.09
N VAL A 145 38.48 8.16 37.60
CA VAL A 145 38.37 8.43 39.04
C VAL A 145 37.30 7.55 39.68
N TYR A 146 36.21 7.28 38.97
CA TYR A 146 35.14 6.40 39.43
C TYR A 146 35.57 4.94 39.55
N SER A 147 36.33 4.43 38.57
CA SER A 147 36.90 3.06 38.55
C SER A 147 38.04 2.85 39.54
N GLY A 148 38.52 3.93 40.18
CA GLY A 148 39.61 3.90 41.15
C GLY A 148 41.02 3.87 40.52
N GLU A 149 41.15 4.07 39.21
CA GLU A 149 42.44 4.13 38.51
C GLU A 149 43.26 5.38 38.90
N LEU A 150 42.58 6.50 39.14
CA LEU A 150 43.17 7.77 39.56
C LEU A 150 42.47 8.32 40.81
N SER A 151 43.23 8.97 41.68
CA SER A 151 42.65 9.77 42.77
C SER A 151 42.29 11.18 42.29
N ASP A 152 41.36 11.85 42.99
CA ASP A 152 40.96 13.23 42.70
C ASP A 152 42.16 14.18 42.58
N GLU A 153 43.17 14.01 43.45
CA GLU A 153 44.39 14.84 43.42
C GLU A 153 45.32 14.51 42.26
N ALA A 154 45.40 13.24 41.86
CA ALA A 154 46.18 12.81 40.70
C ALA A 154 45.54 13.33 39.41
N TYR A 155 44.21 13.24 39.30
CA TYR A 155 43.46 13.76 38.17
C TYR A 155 43.63 15.29 38.02
N LEU A 156 43.50 16.07 39.11
CA LEU A 156 43.67 17.53 39.07
C LEU A 156 45.06 18.02 38.64
N LYS A 157 46.10 17.20 38.84
CA LYS A 157 47.48 17.50 38.42
C LYS A 157 47.80 16.97 37.01
N GLY A 158 46.89 16.16 36.46
CA GLY A 158 47.02 15.55 35.15
C GLY A 158 46.69 16.48 33.98
N LYS A 159 46.82 15.90 32.80
CA LYS A 159 46.42 16.49 31.52
C LYS A 159 45.78 15.41 30.66
N SER A 160 44.78 15.76 29.88
CA SER A 160 44.19 14.91 28.87
C SER A 160 44.32 15.61 27.52
N GLY A 161 45.00 14.95 26.60
CA GLY A 161 45.38 15.55 25.33
C GLY A 161 46.28 16.78 25.47
N ALA A 162 45.85 17.87 24.83
CA ALA A 162 46.52 19.18 24.85
C ALA A 162 46.11 20.07 26.04
N LEU A 163 45.08 19.68 26.82
CA LEU A 163 44.53 20.46 27.92
C LEU A 163 44.95 19.91 29.28
N SER A 164 45.11 20.81 30.24
CA SER A 164 45.14 20.40 31.64
C SER A 164 43.76 19.93 32.09
N ASN A 165 43.72 18.97 33.01
CA ASN A 165 42.44 18.47 33.54
C ASN A 165 41.65 19.56 34.26
N LYS A 166 42.30 20.65 34.70
CA LYS A 166 41.61 21.82 35.26
C LYS A 166 40.85 22.62 34.20
N GLU A 167 41.40 22.76 32.99
CA GLU A 167 40.71 23.40 31.88
C GLU A 167 39.50 22.57 31.45
N ILE A 168 39.66 21.25 31.41
CA ILE A 168 38.55 20.31 31.12
C ILE A 168 37.44 20.46 32.17
N LEU A 169 37.77 20.44 33.46
CA LEU A 169 36.77 20.59 34.51
C LEU A 169 36.05 21.95 34.49
N LEU A 170 36.72 23.02 34.06
CA LEU A 170 36.06 24.32 33.90
C LEU A 170 35.07 24.31 32.72
N GLU A 171 35.39 23.59 31.65
CA GLU A 171 34.48 23.37 30.52
C GLU A 171 33.27 22.53 30.94
N GLU A 172 33.50 21.40 31.60
CA GLU A 172 32.46 20.50 32.13
C GLU A 172 31.51 21.23 33.11
N ILE A 173 32.04 22.10 33.97
CA ILE A 173 31.21 22.96 34.84
C ILE A 173 30.28 23.86 34.03
N ILE A 174 30.73 24.41 32.89
CA ILE A 174 29.90 25.25 32.02
C ILE A 174 28.81 24.40 31.35
N VAL A 175 29.16 23.22 30.85
CA VAL A 175 28.20 22.32 30.18
C VAL A 175 27.16 21.78 31.16
N LEU A 176 27.57 21.33 32.36
CA LEU A 176 26.64 20.94 33.43
C LEU A 176 25.64 22.05 33.76
N TRP A 177 26.09 23.31 33.77
CA TRP A 177 25.21 24.44 33.98
C TRP A 177 24.25 24.68 32.82
N LEU A 178 24.69 24.53 31.57
CA LEU A 178 23.82 24.60 30.40
C LEU A 178 22.72 23.52 30.49
N ASP A 179 23.10 22.28 30.81
CA ASP A 179 22.17 21.16 30.95
C ASP A 179 21.15 21.40 32.07
N ASN A 180 21.60 21.89 33.23
CA ASN A 180 20.72 22.18 34.36
C ASN A 180 19.75 23.34 34.10
N ASN A 181 20.08 24.24 33.16
CA ASN A 181 19.21 25.34 32.72
C ASN A 181 18.36 25.00 31.48
N ASN A 182 18.51 23.79 30.92
CA ASN A 182 17.66 23.30 29.85
C ASN A 182 16.41 22.62 30.43
N GLN A 183 15.23 23.22 30.24
CA GLN A 183 13.99 22.66 30.79
C GLN A 183 13.65 21.28 30.20
N ALA A 184 14.12 20.96 29.00
CA ALA A 184 13.93 19.66 28.37
C ALA A 184 14.66 18.52 29.10
N TYR A 185 15.67 18.84 29.94
CA TYR A 185 16.45 17.86 30.71
C TYR A 185 15.79 17.51 32.06
N TYR A 186 14.60 18.06 32.36
CA TYR A 186 13.86 17.75 33.59
C TYR A 186 13.71 16.24 33.88
N PRO A 187 13.42 15.36 32.88
CA PRO A 187 13.27 13.93 33.14
C PRO A 187 14.51 13.26 33.75
N ILE A 188 15.71 13.78 33.45
CA ILE A 188 17.00 13.27 33.95
C ILE A 188 17.63 14.15 35.04
N LYS A 189 16.86 15.07 35.63
CA LYS A 189 17.40 16.04 36.61
C LYS A 189 18.15 15.38 37.77
N GLU A 190 17.77 14.17 38.17
CA GLU A 190 18.45 13.38 39.20
C GLU A 190 19.89 12.97 38.81
N LEU A 191 20.18 12.80 37.52
CA LEU A 191 21.51 12.43 37.03
C LEU A 191 22.47 13.61 37.08
N ILE A 192 21.98 14.81 36.76
CA ILE A 192 22.77 16.04 36.57
C ILE A 192 22.60 17.06 37.72
N ASP A 193 21.97 16.70 38.84
CA ASP A 193 21.65 17.65 39.92
C ASP A 193 22.88 18.38 40.49
N ASP A 194 22.90 19.70 40.35
CA ASP A 194 24.01 20.57 40.75
C ASP A 194 23.78 21.30 42.09
N LYS A 195 22.67 21.06 42.79
CA LYS A 195 22.32 21.73 44.07
C LYS A 195 23.43 21.67 45.11
N GLN A 196 24.08 20.51 45.25
CA GLN A 196 25.16 20.35 46.21
C GLN A 196 26.36 21.25 45.89
N LEU A 197 26.65 21.49 44.61
CA LEU A 197 27.68 22.42 44.18
C LEU A 197 27.27 23.87 44.47
N GLN A 198 26.00 24.22 44.22
CA GLN A 198 25.43 25.54 44.52
C GLN A 198 25.52 25.89 46.01
N GLU A 199 25.23 24.94 46.90
CA GLU A 199 25.22 25.15 48.36
C GLU A 199 26.61 25.16 48.99
N LYS A 200 27.54 24.31 48.50
CA LYS A 200 28.82 24.06 49.17
C LYS A 200 30.02 24.79 48.56
N THR A 201 29.85 25.44 47.41
CA THR A 201 30.98 26.02 46.66
C THR A 201 30.63 27.41 46.09
N ILE A 202 31.55 27.97 45.29
CA ILE A 202 31.34 29.24 44.58
C ILE A 202 30.56 29.10 43.26
N TYR A 203 29.98 27.92 42.98
CA TYR A 203 29.36 27.56 41.69
C TYR A 203 28.33 28.60 41.19
N SER A 204 27.36 29.01 42.00
CA SER A 204 26.34 29.97 41.54
C SER A 204 26.90 31.36 41.28
N GLN A 205 27.98 31.76 41.98
CA GLN A 205 28.57 33.08 41.81
C GLN A 205 29.45 33.16 40.55
N ILE A 206 30.09 32.06 40.13
CA ILE A 206 30.98 32.08 38.96
C ILE A 206 30.22 32.31 37.65
N PHE A 207 28.95 31.91 37.50
CA PHE A 207 28.23 32.05 36.24
C PHE A 207 27.89 33.49 35.88
N LYS A 208 27.64 34.34 36.88
CA LYS A 208 27.50 35.79 36.63
C LYS A 208 28.80 36.38 36.08
N ASP A 209 29.93 35.92 36.60
CA ASP A 209 31.26 36.38 36.18
C ASP A 209 31.68 35.80 34.83
N LEU A 210 31.27 34.57 34.54
CA LEU A 210 31.47 33.95 33.24
C LEU A 210 30.65 34.66 32.16
N ASP A 211 29.40 35.05 32.42
CA ASP A 211 28.61 35.85 31.48
C ASP A 211 29.30 37.20 31.18
N ASP A 212 29.73 37.93 32.22
CA ASP A 212 30.49 39.17 32.09
C ASP A 212 31.84 38.98 31.38
N PHE A 213 32.47 37.81 31.54
CA PHE A 213 33.69 37.43 30.82
C PHE A 213 33.42 37.20 29.34
N PHE A 214 32.46 36.35 28.98
CA PHE A 214 32.15 36.03 27.58
C PHE A 214 31.63 37.25 26.80
N ARG A 215 30.94 38.20 27.44
CA ARG A 215 30.54 39.47 26.82
C ARG A 215 31.72 40.39 26.46
N ARG A 216 32.89 40.22 27.11
CA ARG A 216 34.13 40.95 26.78
C ARG A 216 34.99 40.24 25.74
N GLN A 217 34.66 38.99 25.40
CA GLN A 217 35.37 38.23 24.38
C GLN A 217 34.73 38.48 23.00
N PRO A 218 35.45 38.17 21.89
CA PRO A 218 34.85 38.25 20.56
C PRO A 218 33.65 37.31 20.44
N GLY A 219 32.61 37.75 19.73
CA GLY A 219 31.43 36.93 19.45
C GLY A 219 31.74 35.72 18.57
N PHE A 220 30.80 34.77 18.53
CA PHE A 220 30.92 33.53 17.77
C PHE A 220 29.64 33.16 17.04
N GLY A 221 29.79 32.34 16.00
CA GLY A 221 28.69 31.82 15.20
C GLY A 221 28.02 32.85 14.28
N PRO A 222 26.89 32.46 13.65
CA PRO A 222 26.26 33.23 12.57
C PRO A 222 25.75 34.60 13.01
N ASP A 223 25.32 34.72 14.27
CA ASP A 223 24.77 35.96 14.84
C ASP A 223 25.82 36.79 15.60
N ASN A 224 27.09 36.33 15.62
CA ASN A 224 28.20 36.98 16.31
C ASN A 224 27.89 37.31 17.79
N LEU A 225 27.32 36.35 18.52
CA LEU A 225 26.90 36.50 19.91
C LEU A 225 28.00 36.07 20.89
N PRO A 226 27.96 36.52 22.16
CA PRO A 226 28.80 35.94 23.21
C PRO A 226 28.62 34.42 23.28
N LEU A 227 29.71 33.66 23.40
CA LEU A 227 29.69 32.19 23.32
C LEU A 227 28.64 31.55 24.26
N LEU A 228 28.59 32.00 25.52
CA LEU A 228 27.65 31.48 26.50
C LEU A 228 26.18 31.79 26.12
N GLU A 229 25.93 32.98 25.55
CA GLU A 229 24.60 33.38 25.10
C GLU A 229 24.16 32.55 23.88
N MET A 230 25.09 32.27 22.97
CA MET A 230 24.88 31.41 21.81
C MET A 230 24.51 29.99 22.22
N LEU A 231 25.30 29.35 23.10
CA LEU A 231 25.04 27.98 23.58
C LEU A 231 23.67 27.83 24.25
N GLN A 232 23.15 28.89 24.87
CA GLN A 232 21.83 28.88 25.51
C GLN A 232 20.65 29.06 24.53
N GLN A 233 20.87 29.51 23.30
CA GLN A 233 19.78 29.87 22.38
C GLN A 233 18.80 28.71 22.11
N PRO A 234 19.24 27.48 21.82
CA PRO A 234 18.31 26.38 21.53
C PRO A 234 17.36 26.15 22.72
N ALA A 235 17.90 26.03 23.92
CA ALA A 235 17.13 25.80 25.14
C ALA A 235 16.22 26.98 25.53
N LYS A 236 16.61 28.22 25.22
CA LYS A 236 15.77 29.41 25.48
C LYS A 236 14.59 29.53 24.52
N LEU A 237 14.80 29.23 23.24
CA LEU A 237 13.75 29.34 22.21
C LEU A 237 12.80 28.14 22.25
N TYR A 238 13.31 26.95 22.56
CA TYR A 238 12.56 25.70 22.56
C TYR A 238 12.75 24.94 23.87
N PRO A 239 12.25 25.48 25.01
CA PRO A 239 12.54 24.95 26.34
C PRO A 239 12.02 23.53 26.59
N HIS A 240 11.00 23.09 25.87
CA HIS A 240 10.34 21.81 26.12
C HIS A 240 10.48 20.78 24.98
N SER A 241 11.32 21.03 23.97
CA SER A 241 11.43 20.15 22.81
C SER A 241 12.87 19.94 22.37
N LEU A 242 13.42 18.75 22.64
CA LEU A 242 14.74 18.33 22.18
C LEU A 242 14.80 18.30 20.64
N THR A 243 13.74 17.84 19.99
CA THR A 243 13.61 17.84 18.52
C THR A 243 13.74 19.25 17.94
N ALA A 244 13.05 20.24 18.50
CA ALA A 244 13.13 21.62 18.02
C ALA A 244 14.50 22.27 18.32
N GLN A 245 15.15 21.90 19.45
CA GLN A 245 16.52 22.33 19.74
C GLN A 245 17.51 21.79 18.70
N LEU A 246 17.44 20.50 18.36
CA LEU A 246 18.27 19.87 17.32
C LEU A 246 18.01 20.47 15.93
N GLN A 247 16.75 20.76 15.58
CA GLN A 247 16.40 21.43 14.32
C GLN A 247 16.97 22.85 14.23
N PHE A 248 16.89 23.62 15.33
CA PHE A 248 17.50 24.95 15.39
C PHE A 248 19.00 24.90 15.14
N ILE A 249 19.70 23.96 15.77
CA ILE A 249 21.14 23.76 15.59
C ILE A 249 21.45 23.37 14.15
N ARG A 250 20.70 22.42 13.58
CA ARG A 250 20.82 21.99 12.19
C ARG A 250 20.75 23.15 11.21
N GLU A 251 19.74 24.02 11.37
CA GLU A 251 19.44 25.09 10.42
C GLU A 251 20.35 26.31 10.61
N ARG A 252 20.62 26.69 11.86
CA ARG A 252 21.34 27.94 12.16
C ARG A 252 22.84 27.72 12.34
N TRP A 253 23.26 26.57 12.86
CA TRP A 253 24.68 26.28 13.16
C TRP A 253 25.31 25.30 12.16
N GLN A 254 24.68 25.03 11.01
CA GLN A 254 25.13 24.08 9.99
C GLN A 254 26.62 24.21 9.62
N ASN A 255 27.09 25.45 9.42
CA ASN A 255 28.47 25.74 9.03
C ASN A 255 29.49 25.54 10.16
N LEU A 256 29.02 25.50 11.41
CA LEU A 256 29.87 25.28 12.58
C LEU A 256 30.00 23.79 12.87
N ILE A 257 28.87 23.06 12.87
CA ILE A 257 28.78 21.68 13.34
C ILE A 257 29.25 20.62 12.34
N GLY A 258 29.42 20.98 11.05
CA GLY A 258 30.03 20.17 9.98
C GLY A 258 29.80 18.65 10.09
N PRO A 259 30.73 17.88 10.71
CA PRO A 259 30.65 16.43 10.83
C PRO A 259 29.50 15.90 11.72
N LEU A 260 28.92 16.71 12.62
CA LEU A 260 27.83 16.30 13.51
C LEU A 260 26.44 16.36 12.85
N LEU A 261 26.33 16.95 11.65
CA LEU A 261 25.05 17.14 10.96
C LEU A 261 24.29 15.83 10.72
N ALA A 262 24.99 14.79 10.27
CA ALA A 262 24.37 13.47 10.04
C ALA A 262 23.80 12.85 11.32
N ARG A 263 24.45 13.06 12.48
CA ARG A 263 23.97 12.56 13.77
C ARG A 263 22.78 13.33 14.32
N ILE A 264 22.72 14.65 14.08
CA ILE A 264 21.54 15.46 14.40
C ILE A 264 20.32 14.95 13.63
N LEU A 265 20.52 14.64 12.35
CA LEU A 265 19.47 14.04 11.52
C LEU A 265 19.02 12.68 12.08
N ILE A 266 19.94 11.79 12.41
CA ILE A 266 19.64 10.49 13.04
C ILE A 266 18.92 10.65 14.40
N GLY A 267 19.35 11.59 15.24
CA GLY A 267 18.71 11.85 16.54
C GLY A 267 17.28 12.36 16.39
N ILE A 268 17.02 13.25 15.43
CA ILE A 268 15.66 13.70 15.07
C ILE A 268 14.81 12.52 14.59
N ASP A 269 15.41 11.61 13.81
CA ASP A 269 14.72 10.45 13.27
C ASP A 269 14.29 9.47 14.36
N PHE A 270 15.15 9.21 15.35
CA PHE A 270 14.80 8.35 16.49
C PHE A 270 13.65 8.91 17.32
N ILE A 271 13.66 10.21 17.62
CA ILE A 271 12.56 10.82 18.38
C ILE A 271 11.24 10.63 17.61
N ARG A 272 11.24 10.90 16.30
CA ARG A 272 10.04 10.72 15.45
C ARG A 272 9.57 9.28 15.38
N GLU A 273 10.50 8.32 15.29
CA GLU A 273 10.20 6.89 15.20
C GLU A 273 9.58 6.36 16.50
N GLU A 274 10.14 6.72 17.66
CA GLU A 274 9.60 6.34 18.98
C GLU A 274 8.26 7.04 19.28
N GLU A 275 8.10 8.32 18.88
CA GLU A 275 6.81 9.04 18.94
C GLU A 275 5.75 8.39 18.06
N LYS A 276 6.09 8.03 16.81
CA LYS A 276 5.17 7.32 15.89
C LYS A 276 4.76 5.96 16.44
N ALA A 277 5.70 5.16 16.94
CA ALA A 277 5.41 3.85 17.52
C ALA A 277 4.43 3.98 18.71
N ARG A 278 4.62 5.00 19.56
CA ARG A 278 3.75 5.29 20.71
C ARG A 278 2.35 5.76 20.29
N LEU A 279 2.25 6.60 19.26
CA LEU A 279 0.98 7.11 18.73
C LEU A 279 0.21 6.05 17.94
N ALA A 280 0.90 5.18 17.20
CA ALA A 280 0.30 4.08 16.45
C ALA A 280 -0.30 3.01 17.36
N ALA A 281 0.27 2.79 18.55
CA ALA A 281 -0.34 1.97 19.59
C ALA A 281 -1.67 2.55 20.12
N ALA A 282 -1.94 3.85 19.90
CA ALA A 282 -3.13 4.55 20.39
C ALA A 282 -4.24 4.74 19.34
N PHE A 283 -3.93 4.72 18.04
CA PHE A 283 -4.91 4.95 16.98
C PHE A 283 -4.61 4.14 15.71
N SER A 284 -5.43 3.12 15.42
CA SER A 284 -5.48 2.47 14.10
C SER A 284 -6.84 2.73 13.44
N GLY A 285 -6.84 3.45 12.32
CA GLY A 285 -8.03 3.62 11.48
C GLY A 285 -7.62 3.86 10.03
N PRO A 286 -8.41 3.38 9.04
CA PRO A 286 -8.11 3.61 7.63
C PRO A 286 -8.17 5.11 7.29
N GLY A 287 -7.20 5.59 6.51
CA GLY A 287 -7.13 6.98 6.06
C GLY A 287 -8.23 7.35 5.06
N PRO A 288 -8.47 8.67 4.83
CA PRO A 288 -9.52 9.13 3.91
C PRO A 288 -9.20 8.80 2.44
N THR A 289 -10.22 8.49 1.64
CA THR A 289 -10.10 8.30 0.18
C THR A 289 -9.72 9.59 -0.53
N GLN A 290 -8.74 9.53 -1.44
CA GLN A 290 -8.26 10.68 -2.21
C GLN A 290 -8.55 10.52 -3.71
N VAL A 291 -8.85 11.65 -4.38
CA VAL A 291 -8.98 11.71 -5.84
C VAL A 291 -7.60 11.53 -6.47
N ILE A 292 -7.52 10.71 -7.52
CA ILE A 292 -6.26 10.52 -8.25
C ILE A 292 -5.89 11.84 -8.93
N GLN A 293 -4.72 12.38 -8.61
CA GLN A 293 -4.17 13.59 -9.22
C GLN A 293 -2.80 13.27 -9.80
N PHE A 294 -2.53 13.74 -11.01
CA PHE A 294 -1.24 13.61 -11.69
C PHE A 294 -0.53 14.97 -11.65
N ASP A 295 0.66 15.01 -11.04
CA ASP A 295 1.49 16.21 -10.98
C ASP A 295 2.39 16.24 -12.23
N THR A 296 2.01 17.03 -13.23
CA THR A 296 2.70 17.13 -14.52
C THR A 296 4.15 17.60 -14.41
N GLU A 297 4.56 18.24 -13.30
CA GLU A 297 5.95 18.64 -13.06
C GLU A 297 6.79 17.54 -12.39
N LYS A 298 6.18 16.59 -11.66
CA LYS A 298 6.89 15.47 -11.00
C LYS A 298 6.85 14.15 -11.77
N GLU A 299 5.93 13.99 -12.72
CA GLU A 299 5.72 12.76 -13.50
C GLU A 299 6.37 12.78 -14.90
N TYR A 300 7.50 13.50 -15.06
CA TYR A 300 8.39 13.42 -16.24
C TYR A 300 9.17 12.08 -16.33
N GLU A 301 8.58 11.00 -15.85
CA GLU A 301 9.13 9.67 -16.03
C GLU A 301 8.77 9.14 -17.41
N GLU A 302 9.67 8.32 -17.97
CA GLU A 302 9.52 7.78 -19.31
C GLU A 302 8.37 6.76 -19.38
N GLU A 303 7.51 6.90 -20.38
CA GLU A 303 6.42 5.96 -20.65
C GLU A 303 6.98 4.65 -21.25
N ARG A 304 6.78 3.54 -20.54
CA ARG A 304 7.33 2.21 -20.86
C ARG A 304 6.33 1.09 -20.58
N PHE A 305 5.11 1.26 -21.10
CA PHE A 305 4.07 0.24 -21.03
C PHE A 305 4.52 -1.11 -21.59
N SER A 306 4.12 -2.20 -20.94
CA SER A 306 4.22 -3.53 -21.54
C SER A 306 3.23 -3.72 -22.68
N HIS A 307 3.63 -4.49 -23.68
CA HIS A 307 2.73 -4.92 -24.75
C HIS A 307 1.74 -5.96 -24.22
N ASP A 308 0.45 -5.68 -24.35
CA ASP A 308 -0.60 -6.63 -24.01
C ASP A 308 -0.77 -7.66 -25.14
N LEU A 309 -0.90 -8.94 -24.78
CA LEU A 309 -1.37 -9.98 -25.70
C LEU A 309 -2.91 -9.91 -25.86
N TYR A 310 -3.44 -10.50 -26.94
CA TYR A 310 -4.86 -10.41 -27.30
C TYR A 310 -5.83 -10.79 -26.16
N TRP A 311 -5.42 -11.71 -25.27
CA TRP A 311 -6.25 -12.20 -24.17
C TRP A 311 -6.17 -11.32 -22.92
N MET A 312 -5.10 -10.55 -22.73
CA MET A 312 -4.85 -9.80 -21.49
C MET A 312 -5.88 -8.69 -21.22
N PRO A 313 -6.30 -7.85 -22.19
CA PRO A 313 -7.36 -6.86 -21.99
C PRO A 313 -8.73 -7.51 -21.72
N ARG A 314 -8.92 -8.75 -22.18
CA ARG A 314 -10.19 -9.47 -22.15
C ARG A 314 -10.30 -10.43 -20.96
N LEU A 315 -9.30 -10.45 -20.08
CA LEU A 315 -9.28 -11.32 -18.92
C LEU A 315 -10.42 -10.95 -17.97
N VAL A 316 -11.18 -11.96 -17.53
CA VAL A 316 -12.15 -11.89 -16.44
C VAL A 316 -11.68 -12.87 -15.38
N LEU A 317 -11.31 -12.34 -14.21
CA LEU A 317 -10.64 -13.10 -13.16
C LEU A 317 -11.61 -13.38 -12.01
N ILE A 318 -11.55 -14.58 -11.45
CA ILE A 318 -12.18 -14.91 -10.17
C ILE A 318 -11.13 -15.42 -9.19
N ALA A 319 -11.12 -14.85 -7.99
CA ALA A 319 -10.26 -15.28 -6.89
C ALA A 319 -10.88 -16.49 -6.18
N LYS A 320 -10.07 -17.49 -5.87
CA LYS A 320 -10.47 -18.66 -5.09
C LYS A 320 -9.42 -18.98 -4.01
N SER A 321 -9.80 -18.77 -2.75
CA SER A 321 -9.12 -19.36 -1.59
C SER A 321 -9.17 -20.88 -1.69
N VAL A 322 -8.07 -21.52 -2.08
CA VAL A 322 -8.09 -22.91 -2.60
C VAL A 322 -8.67 -23.88 -1.59
N TYR A 323 -8.19 -23.89 -0.35
CA TYR A 323 -8.64 -24.86 0.66
C TYR A 323 -10.13 -24.70 1.00
N VAL A 324 -10.59 -23.47 1.20
CA VAL A 324 -12.01 -23.16 1.42
C VAL A 324 -12.86 -23.54 0.20
N TRP A 325 -12.35 -23.28 -1.01
CA TRP A 325 -13.05 -23.63 -2.24
C TRP A 325 -13.22 -25.15 -2.38
N LEU A 326 -12.17 -25.93 -2.13
CA LEU A 326 -12.25 -27.40 -2.19
C LEU A 326 -13.21 -27.97 -1.14
N ASP A 327 -13.24 -27.39 0.06
CA ASP A 327 -14.19 -27.74 1.12
C ASP A 327 -15.66 -27.45 0.72
N GLN A 328 -15.93 -26.26 0.17
CA GLN A 328 -17.24 -25.89 -0.35
C GLN A 328 -17.67 -26.77 -1.53
N LEU A 329 -16.74 -27.09 -2.45
CA LEU A 329 -17.02 -28.02 -3.55
C LEU A 329 -17.32 -29.43 -3.02
N SER A 330 -16.62 -29.87 -1.97
CA SER A 330 -16.88 -31.17 -1.37
C SER A 330 -18.32 -31.29 -0.87
N SER A 331 -18.80 -30.23 -0.22
CA SER A 331 -20.18 -30.12 0.25
C SER A 331 -21.17 -30.02 -0.91
N HIS A 332 -20.87 -29.22 -1.94
CA HIS A 332 -21.77 -29.01 -3.09
C HIS A 332 -21.95 -30.25 -3.97
N TYR A 333 -20.87 -31.00 -4.20
CA TYR A 333 -20.87 -32.21 -5.05
C TYR A 333 -21.03 -33.52 -4.25
N GLU A 334 -21.23 -33.43 -2.94
CA GLU A 334 -21.39 -34.58 -2.03
C GLU A 334 -20.26 -35.63 -2.13
N GLN A 335 -19.03 -35.18 -2.38
CA GLN A 335 -17.85 -36.06 -2.51
C GLN A 335 -16.60 -35.39 -1.94
N PRO A 336 -15.65 -36.13 -1.32
CA PRO A 336 -14.42 -35.54 -0.80
C PRO A 336 -13.53 -34.97 -1.91
N ILE A 337 -13.33 -33.64 -1.90
CA ILE A 337 -12.45 -32.91 -2.81
C ILE A 337 -11.40 -32.21 -1.93
N THR A 338 -10.18 -32.74 -1.94
CA THR A 338 -9.07 -32.23 -1.12
C THR A 338 -7.84 -31.85 -1.95
N ARG A 339 -7.84 -32.18 -3.26
CA ARG A 339 -6.73 -31.94 -4.18
C ARG A 339 -7.18 -31.20 -5.44
N LEU A 340 -6.25 -30.56 -6.14
CA LEU A 340 -6.53 -29.76 -7.34
C LEU A 340 -7.06 -30.60 -8.52
N ASP A 341 -6.58 -31.83 -8.68
CA ASP A 341 -7.03 -32.79 -9.70
C ASP A 341 -8.47 -33.26 -9.47
N GLN A 342 -8.99 -33.12 -8.26
CA GLN A 342 -10.35 -33.54 -7.89
C GLN A 342 -11.41 -32.48 -8.14
N VAL A 343 -11.04 -31.25 -8.56
CA VAL A 343 -12.01 -30.23 -8.94
C VAL A 343 -12.87 -30.75 -10.10
N PRO A 344 -14.20 -30.88 -9.94
CA PRO A 344 -15.08 -31.46 -10.94
C PRO A 344 -15.08 -30.67 -12.25
N ASP A 345 -15.28 -31.39 -13.36
CA ASP A 345 -15.34 -30.80 -14.69
C ASP A 345 -16.58 -29.90 -14.85
N GLU A 346 -17.68 -30.26 -14.19
CA GLU A 346 -18.92 -29.49 -14.12
C GLU A 346 -18.71 -28.09 -13.53
N GLU A 347 -17.80 -27.96 -12.55
CA GLU A 347 -17.47 -26.67 -11.95
C GLU A 347 -16.67 -25.80 -12.92
N LEU A 348 -15.71 -26.38 -13.64
CA LEU A 348 -14.96 -25.67 -14.66
C LEU A 348 -15.88 -25.26 -15.83
N ASP A 349 -16.83 -26.11 -16.21
CA ASP A 349 -17.86 -25.82 -17.22
C ASP A 349 -18.82 -24.73 -16.76
N ARG A 350 -19.15 -24.66 -15.46
CA ARG A 350 -19.94 -23.57 -14.88
C ARG A 350 -19.19 -22.24 -14.99
N LEU A 351 -17.93 -22.19 -14.59
CA LEU A 351 -17.10 -20.97 -14.65
C LEU A 351 -16.89 -20.50 -16.08
N ALA A 352 -16.58 -21.42 -17.01
CA ALA A 352 -16.42 -21.09 -18.42
C ALA A 352 -17.73 -20.55 -19.03
N ARG A 353 -18.87 -21.19 -18.75
CA ARG A 353 -20.19 -20.70 -19.18
C ARG A 353 -20.50 -19.33 -18.58
N ALA A 354 -20.13 -19.06 -17.33
CA ALA A 354 -20.32 -17.74 -16.73
C ALA A 354 -19.50 -16.63 -17.41
N GLY A 355 -18.46 -16.98 -18.18
CA GLY A 355 -17.61 -16.03 -18.91
C GLY A 355 -16.27 -15.74 -18.23
N PHE A 356 -15.90 -16.52 -17.19
CA PHE A 356 -14.58 -16.43 -16.59
C PHE A 356 -13.52 -17.00 -17.51
N THR A 357 -12.41 -16.27 -17.65
CA THR A 357 -11.27 -16.66 -18.48
C THR A 357 -9.99 -16.80 -17.67
N GLY A 358 -10.03 -16.50 -16.37
CA GLY A 358 -8.99 -16.88 -15.43
C GLY A 358 -9.48 -17.16 -14.01
N ILE A 359 -8.74 -18.03 -13.32
CA ILE A 359 -8.94 -18.34 -11.90
C ILE A 359 -7.64 -18.04 -11.17
N TRP A 360 -7.68 -17.17 -10.18
CA TRP A 360 -6.56 -16.92 -9.27
C TRP A 360 -6.69 -17.85 -8.06
N LEU A 361 -5.71 -18.76 -7.92
CA LEU A 361 -5.63 -19.75 -6.84
C LEU A 361 -4.80 -19.20 -5.68
N ILE A 362 -5.48 -18.78 -4.61
CA ILE A 362 -4.84 -18.21 -3.43
C ILE A 362 -4.34 -19.33 -2.51
N GLY A 363 -3.06 -19.24 -2.15
CA GLY A 363 -2.43 -20.14 -1.20
C GLY A 363 -2.16 -21.56 -1.73
N VAL A 364 -1.82 -21.66 -3.02
CA VAL A 364 -1.47 -22.91 -3.71
C VAL A 364 -0.07 -23.44 -3.37
N TRP A 365 0.81 -22.57 -2.88
CA TRP A 365 2.21 -22.87 -2.58
C TRP A 365 2.38 -23.55 -1.22
N GLU A 366 3.51 -24.23 -1.04
CA GLU A 366 3.94 -24.81 0.23
C GLU A 366 4.28 -23.71 1.25
N ARG A 367 3.72 -23.83 2.46
CA ARG A 367 3.68 -22.76 3.47
C ARG A 367 4.52 -23.08 4.70
N SER A 368 4.89 -22.03 5.43
CA SER A 368 5.65 -22.07 6.68
C SER A 368 4.92 -22.84 7.79
N ARG A 369 5.60 -23.81 8.41
CA ARG A 369 5.04 -24.52 9.58
C ARG A 369 5.08 -23.64 10.83
N ALA A 370 6.10 -22.80 10.94
CA ALA A 370 6.19 -21.80 11.99
C ALA A 370 4.99 -20.85 11.98
N SER A 371 4.56 -20.35 10.80
CA SER A 371 3.35 -19.52 10.66
C SER A 371 2.10 -20.22 11.21
N GLN A 372 1.92 -21.50 10.86
CA GLN A 372 0.82 -22.30 11.40
C GLN A 372 0.89 -22.39 12.94
N ARG A 373 2.07 -22.74 13.47
CA ARG A 373 2.29 -22.93 14.91
C ARG A 373 2.06 -21.66 15.71
N ILE A 374 2.48 -20.50 15.19
CA ILE A 374 2.23 -19.18 15.80
C ILE A 374 0.72 -18.97 15.99
N LYS A 375 -0.08 -19.19 14.95
CA LYS A 375 -1.54 -19.00 14.99
C LYS A 375 -2.23 -19.97 15.95
N GLN A 376 -1.75 -21.20 16.02
CA GLN A 376 -2.25 -22.21 16.98
C GLN A 376 -1.96 -21.81 18.43
N ILE A 377 -0.74 -21.34 18.71
CA ILE A 377 -0.36 -20.83 20.04
C ILE A 377 -1.18 -19.58 20.40
N ALA A 378 -1.46 -18.71 19.42
CA ALA A 378 -2.26 -17.50 19.59
C ALA A 378 -3.77 -17.75 19.79
N GLY A 379 -4.22 -19.01 19.71
CA GLY A 379 -5.58 -19.42 20.10
C GLY A 379 -6.45 -20.01 18.99
N ASN A 380 -5.94 -20.19 17.77
CA ASN A 380 -6.67 -20.84 16.67
C ASN A 380 -6.07 -22.22 16.32
N PRO A 381 -6.51 -23.32 16.96
CA PRO A 381 -5.93 -24.64 16.77
C PRO A 381 -6.18 -25.22 15.36
N GLU A 382 -7.22 -24.78 14.66
CA GLU A 382 -7.55 -25.22 13.29
C GLU A 382 -6.87 -24.35 12.21
N ALA A 383 -6.17 -23.28 12.60
CA ALA A 383 -5.50 -22.39 11.64
C ALA A 383 -4.44 -23.14 10.82
N MET A 384 -4.38 -22.81 9.54
CA MET A 384 -3.22 -23.09 8.69
C MET A 384 -2.23 -21.94 8.72
N ALA A 385 -1.06 -22.19 8.17
CA ALA A 385 -0.12 -21.15 7.81
C ALA A 385 -0.77 -20.10 6.90
N SER A 386 -0.37 -18.83 7.06
CA SER A 386 -0.74 -17.77 6.12
C SER A 386 -0.38 -18.16 4.69
N ALA A 387 -1.27 -17.93 3.74
CA ALA A 387 -1.00 -18.10 2.31
C ALA A 387 0.20 -17.29 1.81
N TYR A 388 0.62 -16.25 2.53
CA TYR A 388 1.76 -15.40 2.17
C TYR A 388 3.02 -15.65 3.02
N SER A 389 2.95 -16.52 4.04
CA SER A 389 4.14 -17.02 4.74
C SER A 389 4.62 -18.31 4.08
N LEU A 390 5.43 -18.16 3.03
CA LEU A 390 5.85 -19.26 2.16
C LEU A 390 7.13 -19.94 2.64
N ASP A 391 7.18 -21.27 2.61
CA ASP A 391 8.45 -22.00 2.74
C ASP A 391 9.19 -21.99 1.40
N ARG A 392 8.49 -22.35 0.31
CA ARG A 392 9.03 -22.42 -1.05
C ARG A 392 7.94 -22.38 -2.12
N TYR A 393 8.31 -21.99 -3.34
CA TYR A 393 7.41 -21.91 -4.50
C TYR A 393 7.19 -23.26 -5.19
N GLU A 394 6.78 -24.26 -4.41
CA GLU A 394 6.32 -25.56 -4.89
C GLU A 394 4.83 -25.71 -4.61
N ILE A 395 4.08 -26.37 -5.50
CA ILE A 395 2.66 -26.65 -5.24
C ILE A 395 2.54 -27.53 -4.00
N ALA A 396 1.69 -27.11 -3.06
CA ALA A 396 1.57 -27.77 -1.77
C ALA A 396 1.26 -29.28 -1.93
N TRP A 397 1.97 -30.11 -1.18
CA TRP A 397 1.81 -31.56 -1.30
C TRP A 397 0.39 -32.02 -0.91
N GLU A 398 -0.21 -31.37 0.09
CA GLU A 398 -1.60 -31.63 0.52
C GLU A 398 -2.62 -31.37 -0.60
N LEU A 399 -2.32 -30.43 -1.52
CA LEU A 399 -3.15 -30.13 -2.70
C LEU A 399 -2.89 -31.09 -3.87
N GLY A 400 -1.97 -32.04 -3.70
CA GLY A 400 -1.59 -33.05 -4.68
C GLY A 400 -0.35 -32.74 -5.50
N GLY A 401 0.36 -31.67 -5.18
CA GLY A 401 1.64 -31.30 -5.81
C GLY A 401 1.52 -30.97 -7.29
N GLU A 402 2.66 -31.02 -7.97
CA GLU A 402 2.77 -30.66 -9.40
C GLU A 402 1.89 -31.49 -10.33
N GLU A 403 1.66 -32.78 -10.02
CA GLU A 403 0.83 -33.66 -10.84
C GLU A 403 -0.63 -33.18 -10.85
N ALA A 404 -1.20 -32.95 -9.67
CA ALA A 404 -2.58 -32.49 -9.53
C ALA A 404 -2.79 -31.10 -10.17
N PHE A 405 -1.83 -30.20 -9.98
CA PHE A 405 -1.84 -28.88 -10.60
C PHE A 405 -1.82 -28.96 -12.13
N ASN A 406 -0.95 -29.78 -12.71
CA ASN A 406 -0.84 -29.90 -14.16
C ASN A 406 -2.09 -30.52 -14.81
N ASP A 407 -2.77 -31.44 -14.11
CA ASP A 407 -4.07 -31.96 -14.53
C ASP A 407 -5.13 -30.85 -14.58
N LEU A 408 -5.33 -30.14 -13.47
CA LEU A 408 -6.28 -29.03 -13.37
C LEU A 408 -5.99 -27.95 -14.42
N LYS A 409 -4.72 -27.57 -14.58
CA LYS A 409 -4.27 -26.59 -15.58
C LYS A 409 -4.69 -26.99 -17.00
N LYS A 410 -4.52 -28.27 -17.38
CA LYS A 410 -4.91 -28.76 -18.71
C LYS A 410 -6.42 -28.71 -18.91
N ARG A 411 -7.19 -29.18 -17.93
CA ARG A 411 -8.66 -29.22 -18.00
C ARG A 411 -9.28 -27.82 -18.00
N ALA A 412 -8.74 -26.89 -17.23
CA ALA A 412 -9.12 -25.49 -17.23
C ALA A 412 -8.78 -24.81 -18.57
N MET A 413 -7.58 -25.03 -19.09
CA MET A 413 -7.15 -24.44 -20.35
C MET A 413 -7.97 -24.94 -21.55
N HIS A 414 -8.41 -26.21 -21.55
CA HIS A 414 -9.32 -26.75 -22.57
C HIS A 414 -10.64 -25.95 -22.66
N ARG A 415 -11.06 -25.33 -21.55
CA ARG A 415 -12.25 -24.49 -21.41
C ARG A 415 -11.95 -23.00 -21.56
N GLY A 416 -10.72 -22.63 -21.95
CA GLY A 416 -10.30 -21.24 -22.11
C GLY A 416 -9.94 -20.52 -20.80
N ILE A 417 -9.84 -21.24 -19.68
CA ILE A 417 -9.55 -20.68 -18.36
C ILE A 417 -8.05 -20.79 -18.07
N ARG A 418 -7.42 -19.65 -17.81
CA ARG A 418 -6.01 -19.55 -17.37
C ARG A 418 -5.92 -19.59 -15.84
N LEU A 419 -4.99 -20.36 -15.31
CA LEU A 419 -4.72 -20.34 -13.87
C LEU A 419 -3.76 -19.21 -13.54
N GLY A 420 -4.03 -18.51 -12.44
CA GLY A 420 -3.15 -17.53 -11.84
C GLY A 420 -2.79 -17.89 -10.41
N SER A 421 -1.69 -17.33 -9.92
CA SER A 421 -1.21 -17.51 -8.56
C SER A 421 -0.75 -16.20 -7.95
N ASP A 422 -0.71 -16.16 -6.63
CA ASP A 422 0.08 -15.17 -5.91
C ASP A 422 1.58 -15.39 -6.13
N MET A 423 2.32 -14.30 -6.04
CA MET A 423 3.76 -14.30 -5.82
C MET A 423 4.08 -13.21 -4.79
N VAL A 424 4.82 -13.60 -3.76
CA VAL A 424 5.23 -12.75 -2.63
C VAL A 424 6.74 -12.53 -2.72
N PRO A 425 7.22 -11.45 -3.37
CA PRO A 425 8.64 -11.24 -3.60
C PRO A 425 9.35 -10.58 -2.41
N ASN A 426 8.58 -10.00 -1.47
CA ASN A 426 9.14 -9.13 -0.44
C ASN A 426 9.79 -9.91 0.71
N HIS A 427 9.21 -11.05 1.09
CA HIS A 427 9.60 -11.82 2.27
C HIS A 427 9.36 -13.32 2.05
N MET A 428 9.92 -14.13 2.95
CA MET A 428 9.67 -15.57 3.04
C MET A 428 9.14 -15.91 4.44
N GLY A 429 8.62 -17.12 4.66
CA GLY A 429 8.30 -17.59 6.01
C GLY A 429 9.54 -17.66 6.91
N ILE A 430 9.38 -17.44 8.21
CA ILE A 430 10.52 -17.36 9.15
C ILE A 430 11.34 -18.67 9.20
N ASP A 431 10.71 -19.81 8.98
CA ASP A 431 11.34 -21.15 8.92
C ASP A 431 11.59 -21.63 7.48
N SER A 432 11.52 -20.74 6.50
CA SER A 432 11.71 -21.11 5.09
C SER A 432 13.10 -21.67 4.81
N GLN A 433 13.21 -22.49 3.76
CA GLN A 433 14.51 -22.97 3.26
C GLN A 433 15.52 -21.84 3.01
N TRP A 434 15.05 -20.65 2.63
CA TRP A 434 15.91 -19.48 2.43
C TRP A 434 16.47 -18.97 3.76
N VAL A 435 15.67 -18.88 4.83
CA VAL A 435 16.18 -18.47 6.16
C VAL A 435 17.14 -19.51 6.74
N ILE A 436 16.90 -20.80 6.48
CA ILE A 436 17.75 -21.89 6.97
C ILE A 436 19.11 -21.87 6.25
N HIS A 437 19.11 -21.85 4.91
CA HIS A 437 20.30 -22.04 4.09
C HIS A 437 21.01 -20.75 3.66
N HIS A 438 20.29 -19.63 3.59
CA HIS A 438 20.79 -18.32 3.14
C HIS A 438 20.39 -17.20 4.12
N PRO A 439 20.74 -17.31 5.42
CA PRO A 439 20.35 -16.30 6.40
C PRO A 439 20.91 -14.90 6.08
N ASP A 440 21.99 -14.80 5.30
CA ASP A 440 22.59 -13.56 4.79
C ASP A 440 21.71 -12.78 3.81
N TRP A 441 20.69 -13.42 3.20
CA TRP A 441 19.80 -12.79 2.23
C TRP A 441 18.75 -11.87 2.86
N PHE A 442 18.66 -11.81 4.19
CA PHE A 442 17.62 -11.09 4.90
C PHE A 442 18.14 -9.81 5.55
N VAL A 443 17.23 -8.85 5.75
CA VAL A 443 17.53 -7.64 6.54
C VAL A 443 17.70 -8.06 7.99
N GLN A 444 18.86 -7.78 8.58
CA GLN A 444 19.23 -8.33 9.89
C GLN A 444 20.27 -7.47 10.61
N ILE A 445 20.43 -7.75 11.91
CA ILE A 445 21.42 -7.17 12.80
C ILE A 445 22.02 -8.24 13.74
N ASP A 446 23.21 -7.97 14.27
CA ASP A 446 23.97 -8.92 15.09
C ASP A 446 23.60 -8.87 16.59
N THR A 447 22.88 -7.83 17.00
CA THR A 447 22.41 -7.62 18.38
C THR A 447 20.92 -7.29 18.39
N PRO A 448 20.17 -7.58 19.47
CA PRO A 448 18.78 -7.17 19.57
C PRO A 448 18.62 -5.67 19.32
N PRO A 449 17.57 -5.22 18.60
CA PRO A 449 17.34 -3.80 18.31
C PRO A 449 16.93 -3.01 19.55
N PHE A 450 16.38 -3.70 20.55
CA PHE A 450 15.96 -3.13 21.83
C PHE A 450 16.50 -3.98 22.99
N PRO A 451 17.06 -3.38 24.06
CA PRO A 451 17.58 -4.13 25.21
C PRO A 451 16.52 -4.86 26.02
N THR A 452 15.24 -4.49 25.87
CA THR A 452 14.10 -5.20 26.45
C THR A 452 13.87 -6.57 25.82
N TYR A 453 14.36 -6.79 24.60
CA TYR A 453 14.11 -8.02 23.87
C TYR A 453 14.87 -9.19 24.49
N SER A 454 14.17 -10.31 24.66
CA SER A 454 14.61 -11.45 25.47
C SER A 454 14.47 -12.79 24.78
N PHE A 455 13.53 -12.95 23.84
CA PHE A 455 13.33 -14.14 23.01
C PHE A 455 13.29 -15.46 23.81
N THR A 456 12.54 -15.51 24.92
CA THR A 456 12.40 -16.70 25.78
C THR A 456 11.23 -17.60 25.40
N GLY A 457 10.43 -17.18 24.43
CA GLY A 457 9.32 -17.93 23.87
C GLY A 457 9.67 -19.28 23.24
N PRO A 458 8.66 -19.98 22.69
CA PRO A 458 8.86 -21.30 22.10
C PRO A 458 9.72 -21.24 20.84
N ASP A 459 10.48 -22.31 20.61
CA ASP A 459 11.16 -22.53 19.33
C ASP A 459 10.13 -22.92 18.26
N LEU A 460 10.15 -22.18 17.15
CA LEU A 460 9.19 -22.33 16.06
C LEU A 460 9.76 -23.10 14.87
N CYS A 461 11.05 -23.44 14.86
CA CYS A 461 11.66 -24.21 13.78
C CYS A 461 11.64 -25.71 14.07
N ASP A 462 11.27 -26.52 13.08
CA ASP A 462 11.36 -27.99 13.16
C ASP A 462 12.77 -28.51 12.83
N ASP A 463 13.66 -27.67 12.28
CA ASP A 463 15.02 -28.07 11.91
C ASP A 463 15.92 -28.19 13.16
N GLU A 464 16.51 -29.37 13.39
CA GLU A 464 17.36 -29.61 14.55
C GLU A 464 18.58 -28.68 14.64
N ARG A 465 19.08 -28.18 13.49
CA ARG A 465 20.23 -27.28 13.43
C ARG A 465 19.85 -25.83 13.77
N ILE A 466 18.64 -25.39 13.45
CA ILE A 466 18.24 -23.98 13.54
C ILE A 466 17.17 -23.76 14.61
N GLY A 467 17.37 -22.79 15.50
CA GLY A 467 16.33 -22.32 16.41
C GLY A 467 15.77 -20.97 15.97
N ILE A 468 14.45 -20.81 16.03
CA ILE A 468 13.74 -19.58 15.67
C ILE A 468 12.84 -19.16 16.82
N PHE A 469 13.02 -17.93 17.30
CA PHE A 469 12.30 -17.39 18.45
C PHE A 469 11.78 -15.99 18.13
N ILE A 470 10.48 -15.77 18.28
CA ILE A 470 9.87 -14.44 18.22
C ILE A 470 10.01 -13.75 19.58
N GLU A 471 10.16 -12.43 19.57
CA GLU A 471 10.25 -11.64 20.79
C GLU A 471 9.01 -11.80 21.70
N ASP A 472 9.24 -11.85 23.00
CA ASP A 472 8.24 -12.21 24.01
C ASP A 472 7.06 -11.24 24.07
N GLY A 473 7.31 -9.96 23.76
CA GLY A 473 6.30 -8.91 23.66
C GLY A 473 5.19 -9.17 22.64
N TYR A 474 5.45 -10.03 21.64
CA TYR A 474 4.43 -10.46 20.69
C TYR A 474 3.33 -11.29 21.37
N TRP A 475 3.72 -12.26 22.21
CA TRP A 475 2.80 -13.24 22.81
C TRP A 475 1.86 -12.62 23.84
N ASN A 476 2.37 -11.63 24.60
CA ASN A 476 1.60 -10.90 25.61
C ASN A 476 0.98 -9.60 25.06
N ARG A 477 1.16 -9.31 23.76
CA ARG A 477 0.67 -8.11 23.06
C ARG A 477 1.17 -6.79 23.64
N THR A 478 2.36 -6.78 24.23
CA THR A 478 2.99 -5.54 24.74
C THR A 478 3.95 -4.91 23.74
N ASP A 479 4.41 -5.64 22.72
CA ASP A 479 5.31 -5.15 21.68
C ASP A 479 4.97 -5.81 20.33
N ALA A 480 5.23 -5.10 19.24
CA ALA A 480 4.97 -5.58 17.89
C ALA A 480 6.02 -6.59 17.38
N ALA A 481 7.14 -6.76 18.11
CA ALA A 481 8.26 -7.64 17.78
C ALA A 481 8.80 -7.42 16.36
N VAL A 482 9.70 -6.45 16.18
CA VAL A 482 10.19 -6.08 14.83
C VAL A 482 11.19 -7.06 14.22
N VAL A 483 11.80 -7.92 15.05
CA VAL A 483 12.74 -8.97 14.62
C VAL A 483 12.41 -10.30 15.31
N PHE A 484 12.87 -11.39 14.70
CA PHE A 484 13.00 -12.70 15.35
C PHE A 484 14.47 -13.09 15.48
N LYS A 485 14.76 -13.93 16.47
CA LYS A 485 16.09 -14.47 16.71
C LYS A 485 16.25 -15.81 15.99
N ARG A 486 17.28 -15.92 15.17
CA ARG A 486 17.76 -17.17 14.55
C ARG A 486 19.05 -17.61 15.24
N ILE A 487 19.13 -18.88 15.65
CA ILE A 487 20.33 -19.48 16.24
C ILE A 487 20.74 -20.70 15.42
N ASP A 488 21.95 -20.75 14.91
CA ASP A 488 22.55 -21.99 14.41
C ASP A 488 23.18 -22.73 15.60
N ARG A 489 22.58 -23.87 15.98
CA ARG A 489 22.99 -24.66 17.15
C ARG A 489 24.35 -25.31 17.00
N TYR A 490 24.84 -25.47 15.76
CA TYR A 490 26.13 -26.11 15.50
C TYR A 490 27.27 -25.10 15.55
N THR A 491 27.06 -23.89 15.03
CA THR A 491 28.09 -22.83 15.04
C THR A 491 28.00 -21.92 16.26
N GLY A 492 26.84 -21.87 16.91
CA GLY A 492 26.51 -20.90 17.96
C GLY A 492 26.21 -19.50 17.42
N GLU A 493 26.11 -19.34 16.10
CA GLU A 493 25.82 -18.06 15.46
C GLU A 493 24.39 -17.61 15.79
N VAL A 494 24.26 -16.37 16.25
CA VAL A 494 22.96 -15.74 16.54
C VAL A 494 22.80 -14.56 15.60
N ARG A 495 21.62 -14.48 14.98
CA ARG A 495 21.22 -13.34 14.13
C ARG A 495 19.82 -12.88 14.50
N TYR A 496 19.56 -11.58 14.33
CA TYR A 496 18.23 -11.00 14.53
C TYR A 496 17.72 -10.48 13.20
N ILE A 497 16.73 -11.17 12.64
CA ILE A 497 16.22 -10.95 11.30
C ILE A 497 14.90 -10.20 11.39
N TYR A 498 14.72 -9.17 10.57
CA TYR A 498 13.50 -8.37 10.55
C TYR A 498 12.34 -9.14 9.94
N HIS A 499 11.16 -8.96 10.52
CA HIS A 499 9.91 -9.41 9.93
C HIS A 499 9.53 -8.56 8.73
N GLY A 500 8.75 -9.10 7.79
CA GLY A 500 8.20 -8.29 6.69
C GLY A 500 7.30 -7.18 7.22
N ASN A 501 7.34 -6.00 6.60
CA ASN A 501 6.58 -4.83 7.04
C ASN A 501 6.35 -3.87 5.85
N ASP A 502 5.20 -3.21 5.82
CA ASP A 502 4.75 -2.24 4.80
C ASP A 502 4.87 -0.76 5.24
N GLY A 503 5.43 -0.51 6.41
CA GLY A 503 5.52 0.80 7.06
C GLY A 503 4.44 1.06 8.11
N THR A 504 3.61 0.06 8.42
CA THR A 504 2.73 0.11 9.59
C THR A 504 3.48 -0.30 10.86
N SER A 505 2.94 0.05 12.03
CA SER A 505 3.56 -0.29 13.32
C SER A 505 3.52 -1.80 13.63
N MET A 506 2.73 -2.58 12.88
CA MET A 506 2.55 -4.02 13.09
C MET A 506 3.26 -4.80 11.96
N PRO A 507 4.40 -5.42 12.23
CA PRO A 507 5.07 -6.27 11.25
C PRO A 507 4.29 -7.59 11.02
N TRP A 508 4.55 -8.26 9.91
CA TRP A 508 4.07 -9.60 9.63
C TRP A 508 4.97 -10.62 10.34
N ASN A 509 4.69 -10.87 11.63
CA ASN A 509 5.55 -11.64 12.56
C ASN A 509 5.83 -13.10 12.17
N ASP A 510 5.16 -13.65 11.16
CA ASP A 510 5.41 -14.98 10.61
C ASP A 510 6.26 -14.97 9.33
N THR A 511 6.83 -13.82 8.97
CA THR A 511 7.65 -13.63 7.77
C THR A 511 9.04 -13.07 8.07
N ALA A 512 9.97 -13.20 7.12
CA ALA A 512 11.34 -12.72 7.17
C ALA A 512 11.65 -11.86 5.93
N GLN A 513 12.06 -10.61 6.15
CA GLN A 513 12.25 -9.60 5.11
C GLN A 513 13.53 -9.83 4.30
N LEU A 514 13.40 -9.91 2.96
CA LEU A 514 14.54 -10.02 2.06
C LEU A 514 15.30 -8.69 1.90
N ASN A 515 16.63 -8.78 1.76
CA ASN A 515 17.54 -7.66 1.57
C ASN A 515 17.82 -7.40 0.08
N TYR A 516 17.09 -6.45 -0.50
CA TYR A 516 17.22 -6.06 -1.90
C TYR A 516 18.41 -5.15 -2.18
N LEU A 517 19.26 -4.81 -1.20
CA LEU A 517 20.57 -4.22 -1.50
C LEU A 517 21.53 -5.25 -2.12
N LEU A 518 21.31 -6.55 -1.84
CA LEU A 518 22.12 -7.64 -2.37
C LEU A 518 21.69 -7.99 -3.80
N THR A 519 22.66 -8.09 -4.70
CA THR A 519 22.37 -8.32 -6.13
C THR A 519 21.95 -9.77 -6.39
N GLU A 520 22.57 -10.70 -5.66
CA GLU A 520 22.26 -12.12 -5.63
C GLU A 520 20.82 -12.40 -5.18
N VAL A 521 20.30 -11.64 -4.21
CA VAL A 521 18.91 -11.77 -3.74
C VAL A 521 17.95 -11.33 -4.84
N ARG A 522 18.20 -10.17 -5.47
CA ARG A 522 17.36 -9.68 -6.59
C ARG A 522 17.33 -10.70 -7.74
N GLU A 523 18.47 -11.27 -8.12
CA GLU A 523 18.53 -12.28 -9.18
C GLU A 523 17.82 -13.59 -8.78
N ALA A 524 17.98 -14.05 -7.54
CA ALA A 524 17.29 -15.25 -7.04
C ALA A 524 15.76 -15.09 -7.06
N VAL A 525 15.26 -13.92 -6.62
CA VAL A 525 13.83 -13.62 -6.69
C VAL A 525 13.37 -13.53 -8.15
N ILE A 526 14.11 -12.86 -9.04
CA ILE A 526 13.77 -12.79 -10.48
C ILE A 526 13.69 -14.21 -11.10
N GLN A 527 14.63 -15.10 -10.80
CA GLN A 527 14.55 -16.48 -11.28
C GLN A 527 13.32 -17.20 -10.76
N THR A 528 13.00 -17.02 -9.48
CA THR A 528 11.79 -17.59 -8.86
C THR A 528 10.52 -17.07 -9.56
N ILE A 529 10.43 -15.77 -9.84
CA ILE A 529 9.32 -15.18 -10.61
C ILE A 529 9.21 -15.80 -12.00
N LEU A 530 10.34 -15.99 -12.70
CA LEU A 530 10.35 -16.63 -14.02
C LEU A 530 9.91 -18.09 -13.96
N GLU A 531 10.22 -18.81 -12.89
CA GLU A 531 9.75 -20.18 -12.66
C GLU A 531 8.24 -20.23 -12.40
N VAL A 532 7.73 -19.32 -11.57
CA VAL A 532 6.30 -19.14 -11.32
C VAL A 532 5.58 -18.81 -12.64
N ALA A 533 6.11 -17.89 -13.46
CA ALA A 533 5.54 -17.50 -14.75
C ALA A 533 5.42 -18.67 -15.74
N ARG A 534 6.35 -19.63 -15.71
CA ARG A 534 6.23 -20.86 -16.53
C ARG A 534 5.06 -21.75 -16.09
N LYS A 535 4.70 -21.70 -14.81
CA LYS A 535 3.58 -22.47 -14.23
C LYS A 535 2.25 -21.71 -14.41
N PHE A 536 2.23 -20.41 -14.14
CA PHE A 536 1.05 -19.57 -14.10
C PHE A 536 1.17 -18.39 -15.09
N PRO A 537 0.36 -18.34 -16.16
CA PRO A 537 0.33 -17.20 -17.08
C PRO A 537 -0.26 -15.92 -16.46
N ILE A 538 -0.82 -15.98 -15.25
CA ILE A 538 -1.31 -14.81 -14.50
C ILE A 538 -0.60 -14.81 -13.15
N ILE A 539 0.13 -13.74 -12.85
CA ILE A 539 0.80 -13.57 -11.55
C ILE A 539 0.26 -12.31 -10.89
N ARG A 540 -0.25 -12.45 -9.68
CA ARG A 540 -0.56 -11.32 -8.78
C ARG A 540 0.59 -11.16 -7.78
N PHE A 541 1.25 -10.02 -7.80
CA PHE A 541 2.30 -9.67 -6.85
C PHE A 541 1.70 -9.03 -5.61
N ASP A 542 1.96 -9.63 -4.46
CA ASP A 542 1.57 -9.12 -3.15
C ASP A 542 2.42 -7.92 -2.74
N ALA A 543 1.78 -6.90 -2.15
CA ALA A 543 2.39 -5.70 -1.61
C ALA A 543 3.51 -5.11 -2.50
N ALA A 544 3.28 -5.05 -3.81
CA ALA A 544 4.32 -4.77 -4.80
C ALA A 544 4.97 -3.39 -4.60
N MET A 545 4.21 -2.42 -4.08
CA MET A 545 4.69 -1.08 -3.73
C MET A 545 5.86 -1.08 -2.73
N THR A 546 5.96 -2.08 -1.84
CA THR A 546 7.02 -2.17 -0.83
C THR A 546 8.41 -2.36 -1.46
N LEU A 547 8.47 -2.95 -2.66
CA LEU A 547 9.71 -3.22 -3.40
C LEU A 547 10.06 -2.19 -4.45
N ALA A 548 9.19 -1.21 -4.71
CA ALA A 548 9.57 -0.07 -5.53
C ALA A 548 10.75 0.64 -4.86
N LYS A 549 11.82 0.92 -5.61
CA LYS A 549 13.11 1.38 -5.07
C LYS A 549 12.98 2.55 -4.10
N LYS A 550 12.09 3.51 -4.39
CA LYS A 550 11.76 4.65 -3.52
C LYS A 550 11.24 4.21 -2.14
N HIS A 551 10.28 3.29 -2.12
CA HIS A 551 9.65 2.83 -0.88
C HIS A 551 10.52 1.84 -0.13
N TYR A 552 11.24 0.97 -0.85
CA TYR A 552 12.20 0.08 -0.22
C TYR A 552 13.26 0.86 0.56
N GLN A 553 13.77 1.97 -0.01
CA GLN A 553 14.65 2.89 0.70
C GLN A 553 13.95 3.49 1.93
N ARG A 554 12.78 4.12 1.76
CA ARG A 554 12.04 4.76 2.84
C ARG A 554 11.80 3.81 4.04
N LEU A 555 11.43 2.57 3.77
CA LEU A 555 11.08 1.58 4.78
C LEU A 555 12.33 1.02 5.49
N TRP A 556 13.31 0.54 4.71
CA TRP A 556 14.41 -0.28 5.25
C TRP A 556 15.72 0.47 5.44
N PHE A 557 15.96 1.53 4.66
CA PHE A 557 17.20 2.31 4.62
C PHE A 557 16.89 3.81 4.45
N PRO A 558 16.14 4.43 5.39
CA PRO A 558 15.60 5.78 5.23
C PRO A 558 16.68 6.82 4.97
N GLU A 559 16.32 7.94 4.35
CA GLU A 559 17.27 9.04 4.19
C GLU A 559 17.48 9.76 5.55
N PRO A 560 18.72 10.12 5.92
CA PRO A 560 18.98 10.84 7.15
C PRO A 560 18.10 12.11 7.27
N GLY A 561 17.38 12.25 8.38
CA GLY A 561 16.56 13.41 8.72
C GLY A 561 15.08 13.32 8.35
N HIS A 562 14.66 12.21 7.75
CA HIS A 562 13.31 11.99 7.26
C HIS A 562 12.49 11.03 8.14
N GLY A 563 13.09 10.47 9.20
CA GLY A 563 12.52 9.47 10.09
C GLY A 563 12.58 8.04 9.53
N GLY A 564 12.38 7.05 10.40
CA GLY A 564 12.12 5.65 10.02
C GLY A 564 10.63 5.32 10.12
N ASP A 565 10.09 4.58 9.14
CA ASP A 565 8.74 4.02 9.22
C ASP A 565 8.74 2.66 9.96
N ILE A 566 9.86 1.95 9.96
CA ILE A 566 10.04 0.67 10.65
C ILE A 566 10.97 0.86 11.85
N PRO A 567 10.54 0.56 13.10
CA PRO A 567 11.33 0.78 14.31
C PRO A 567 12.76 0.23 14.22
N SER A 568 13.72 1.01 14.72
CA SER A 568 15.18 0.81 14.70
C SER A 568 15.87 0.93 13.33
N ARG A 569 15.14 1.17 12.22
CA ARG A 569 15.76 1.26 10.88
C ARG A 569 16.45 2.59 10.61
N ALA A 570 16.13 3.65 11.36
CA ALA A 570 16.86 4.92 11.26
C ALA A 570 18.37 4.79 11.56
N LEU A 571 18.80 3.75 12.31
CA LEU A 571 20.23 3.43 12.53
C LEU A 571 20.97 3.07 11.25
N PHE A 572 20.26 2.61 10.23
CA PHE A 572 20.78 2.16 8.94
C PHE A 572 20.42 3.13 7.82
N ALA A 573 20.21 4.40 8.16
CA ALA A 573 19.91 5.44 7.20
C ALA A 573 21.01 5.56 6.14
N MET A 574 20.60 5.72 4.88
CA MET A 574 21.52 5.80 3.73
C MET A 574 21.21 7.04 2.89
N SER A 575 22.25 7.72 2.40
CA SER A 575 22.04 8.79 1.42
C SER A 575 21.47 8.23 0.12
N LYS A 576 20.79 9.08 -0.65
CA LYS A 576 20.23 8.68 -1.94
C LYS A 576 21.30 8.14 -2.89
N GLU A 577 22.48 8.73 -2.89
CA GLU A 577 23.62 8.33 -3.72
C GLU A 577 24.17 6.96 -3.32
N GLU A 578 24.31 6.68 -2.02
CA GLU A 578 24.78 5.38 -1.52
C GLU A 578 23.78 4.29 -1.81
N PHE A 579 22.49 4.55 -1.55
CA PHE A 579 21.42 3.62 -1.84
C PHE A 579 21.32 3.32 -3.34
N ASN A 580 21.39 4.36 -4.19
CA ASN A 580 21.40 4.19 -5.64
C ASN A 580 22.62 3.41 -6.16
N ARG A 581 23.75 3.42 -5.43
CA ARG A 581 24.92 2.61 -5.80
C ARG A 581 24.70 1.13 -5.49
N ALA A 582 24.04 0.82 -4.37
CA ALA A 582 23.75 -0.55 -3.94
C ALA A 582 22.54 -1.16 -4.67
N PHE A 583 21.54 -0.34 -4.99
CA PHE A 583 20.33 -0.71 -5.71
C PHE A 583 20.18 0.17 -6.97
N PRO A 584 20.97 -0.09 -8.03
CA PRO A 584 21.08 0.82 -9.18
C PRO A 584 19.82 0.85 -10.06
N THR A 585 19.30 -0.32 -10.42
CA THR A 585 18.13 -0.50 -11.29
C THR A 585 16.85 -0.64 -10.47
N GLU A 586 15.72 -0.23 -11.05
CA GLU A 586 14.42 -0.50 -10.45
C GLU A 586 14.07 -1.97 -10.62
N PHE A 587 13.79 -2.66 -9.51
CA PHE A 587 13.62 -4.12 -9.51
C PHE A 587 12.46 -4.56 -10.40
N TRP A 588 11.31 -3.89 -10.28
CA TRP A 588 10.14 -4.22 -11.07
C TRP A 588 10.34 -4.01 -12.56
N ARG A 589 11.10 -2.99 -12.94
CA ARG A 589 11.45 -2.76 -14.35
C ARG A 589 12.24 -3.94 -14.91
N GLU A 590 13.23 -4.43 -14.15
CA GLU A 590 14.03 -5.58 -14.53
C GLU A 590 13.19 -6.88 -14.60
N VAL A 591 12.27 -7.08 -13.65
CA VAL A 591 11.31 -8.20 -13.68
C VAL A 591 10.48 -8.17 -14.97
N VAL A 592 9.86 -7.03 -15.29
CA VAL A 592 9.01 -6.89 -16.48
C VAL A 592 9.80 -7.15 -17.76
N ASP A 593 10.99 -6.57 -17.91
CA ASP A 593 11.83 -6.76 -19.09
C ASP A 593 12.23 -8.23 -19.28
N ARG A 594 12.58 -8.91 -18.18
CA ARG A 594 12.97 -10.32 -18.19
C ARG A 594 11.79 -11.24 -18.48
N VAL A 595 10.60 -10.93 -17.96
CA VAL A 595 9.36 -11.67 -18.24
C VAL A 595 9.00 -11.53 -19.71
N GLN A 596 8.99 -10.31 -20.27
CA GLN A 596 8.72 -10.11 -21.70
C GLN A 596 9.72 -10.85 -22.58
N GLN A 597 11.00 -10.87 -22.21
CA GLN A 597 12.02 -11.54 -23.00
C GLN A 597 11.94 -13.07 -22.93
N LYS A 598 11.67 -13.64 -21.74
CA LYS A 598 11.83 -15.09 -21.48
C LYS A 598 10.50 -15.86 -21.44
N VAL A 599 9.41 -15.22 -21.04
CA VAL A 599 8.08 -15.81 -20.81
C VAL A 599 6.96 -14.80 -21.18
N PRO A 600 6.91 -14.33 -22.44
CA PRO A 600 6.03 -13.22 -22.86
C PRO A 600 4.52 -13.50 -22.70
N ASP A 601 4.11 -14.77 -22.61
CA ASP A 601 2.70 -15.16 -22.37
C ASP A 601 2.33 -15.11 -20.87
N THR A 602 2.77 -14.06 -20.18
CA THR A 602 2.54 -13.87 -18.73
C THR A 602 1.98 -12.48 -18.46
N LEU A 603 0.80 -12.42 -17.85
CA LEU A 603 0.21 -11.20 -17.32
C LEU A 603 0.72 -10.97 -15.90
N LEU A 604 1.27 -9.78 -15.69
CA LEU A 604 1.79 -9.32 -14.39
C LEU A 604 0.81 -8.31 -13.80
N LEU A 605 0.26 -8.65 -12.64
CA LEU A 605 -0.67 -7.83 -11.87
C LEU A 605 0.03 -7.39 -10.59
N ALA A 606 0.06 -6.09 -10.33
CA ALA A 606 0.58 -5.54 -9.08
C ALA A 606 -0.56 -5.18 -8.13
N GLU A 607 -0.51 -5.71 -6.91
CA GLU A 607 -1.14 -5.02 -5.79
C GLU A 607 -0.22 -3.87 -5.38
N ALA A 608 -0.56 -2.66 -5.81
CA ALA A 608 0.11 -1.45 -5.39
C ALA A 608 -0.92 -0.42 -4.97
N PHE A 609 -0.59 0.30 -3.90
CA PHE A 609 -1.37 1.42 -3.36
C PHE A 609 -0.45 2.65 -3.27
N TRP A 610 -0.86 3.66 -2.52
CA TRP A 610 -0.10 4.90 -2.26
C TRP A 610 0.05 5.81 -3.47
N LEU A 611 -0.97 5.87 -4.34
CA LEU A 611 -1.00 6.73 -5.53
C LEU A 611 0.11 6.40 -6.54
N MET A 612 0.59 5.15 -6.54
CA MET A 612 1.63 4.65 -7.42
C MET A 612 1.09 3.88 -8.63
N GLU A 613 -0.23 3.81 -8.80
CA GLU A 613 -0.85 2.93 -9.77
C GLU A 613 -0.36 3.27 -11.19
N SER A 614 -0.33 4.57 -11.53
CA SER A 614 0.27 5.07 -12.77
C SER A 614 1.74 4.71 -12.90
N TYR A 615 2.55 4.89 -11.84
CA TYR A 615 3.96 4.53 -11.83
C TYR A 615 4.19 3.05 -12.20
N PHE A 616 3.43 2.14 -11.59
CA PHE A 616 3.56 0.71 -11.82
C PHE A 616 3.23 0.31 -13.25
N VAL A 617 2.19 0.88 -13.84
CA VAL A 617 1.78 0.48 -15.20
C VAL A 617 2.50 1.25 -16.29
N ARG A 618 2.69 2.56 -16.11
CA ARG A 618 3.29 3.47 -17.10
C ARG A 618 4.81 3.39 -17.11
N THR A 619 5.46 3.50 -15.95
CA THR A 619 6.94 3.55 -15.86
C THR A 619 7.53 2.15 -15.71
N LEU A 620 7.02 1.34 -14.77
CA LEU A 620 7.56 0.00 -14.51
C LEU A 620 7.08 -1.04 -15.51
N GLY A 621 5.99 -0.77 -16.23
CA GLY A 621 5.46 -1.64 -17.26
C GLY A 621 4.65 -2.83 -16.72
N MET A 622 4.13 -2.80 -15.50
CA MET A 622 3.17 -3.82 -15.07
C MET A 622 1.96 -3.85 -16.01
N HIS A 623 1.45 -5.05 -16.30
CA HIS A 623 0.29 -5.16 -17.19
C HIS A 623 -0.94 -4.61 -16.51
N ARG A 624 -1.14 -4.97 -15.23
CA ARG A 624 -2.30 -4.58 -14.42
C ARG A 624 -1.90 -4.08 -13.04
N VAL A 625 -2.72 -3.20 -12.46
CA VAL A 625 -2.58 -2.70 -11.09
C VAL A 625 -3.94 -2.58 -10.41
N TYR A 626 -4.01 -2.82 -9.10
CA TYR A 626 -5.26 -2.68 -8.34
C TYR A 626 -5.84 -1.26 -8.39
N ASN A 627 -7.17 -1.18 -8.38
CA ASN A 627 -7.92 0.06 -8.28
C ASN A 627 -8.81 0.07 -7.04
N SER A 628 -8.22 0.29 -5.86
CA SER A 628 -9.00 0.36 -4.61
C SER A 628 -9.96 1.55 -4.55
N ALA A 629 -9.69 2.60 -5.35
CA ALA A 629 -10.60 3.74 -5.49
C ALA A 629 -11.96 3.33 -6.08
N PHE A 630 -12.00 2.37 -7.02
CA PHE A 630 -13.25 1.83 -7.55
C PHE A 630 -14.14 1.30 -6.42
N MET A 631 -13.61 0.41 -5.59
CA MET A 631 -14.36 -0.21 -4.49
C MET A 631 -14.78 0.84 -3.45
N ASN A 632 -13.81 1.59 -2.91
CA ASN A 632 -14.04 2.49 -1.77
C ASN A 632 -14.96 3.66 -2.13
N MET A 633 -14.75 4.30 -3.29
CA MET A 633 -15.57 5.45 -3.68
C MET A 633 -17.00 5.03 -4.04
N LEU A 634 -17.18 3.92 -4.77
CA LEU A 634 -18.54 3.47 -5.15
C LEU A 634 -19.33 2.92 -3.96
N LYS A 635 -18.66 2.25 -3.01
CA LYS A 635 -19.24 1.82 -1.73
C LYS A 635 -19.81 3.01 -0.97
N ASN A 636 -18.98 4.04 -0.80
CA ASN A 636 -19.29 5.25 -0.04
C ASN A 636 -20.11 6.29 -0.82
N GLU A 637 -20.47 6.00 -2.07
CA GLU A 637 -21.19 6.92 -2.98
C GLU A 637 -20.45 8.26 -3.21
N GLU A 638 -19.12 8.23 -3.15
CA GLU A 638 -18.23 9.33 -3.55
C GLU A 638 -18.10 9.37 -5.08
N ASN A 639 -19.24 9.43 -5.76
CA ASN A 639 -19.36 9.27 -7.21
C ASN A 639 -18.63 10.38 -7.97
N ASP A 640 -18.72 11.61 -7.47
CA ASP A 640 -18.00 12.78 -7.96
C ASP A 640 -16.48 12.56 -7.99
N LYS A 641 -15.92 12.01 -6.89
CA LYS A 641 -14.49 11.70 -6.79
C LYS A 641 -14.06 10.64 -7.80
N TYR A 642 -14.88 9.60 -7.98
CA TYR A 642 -14.55 8.53 -8.92
C TYR A 642 -14.67 8.99 -10.37
N ARG A 643 -15.72 9.73 -10.73
CA ARG A 643 -15.86 10.37 -12.06
C ARG A 643 -14.69 11.30 -12.35
N GLN A 644 -14.32 12.15 -11.40
CA GLN A 644 -13.17 13.03 -11.54
C GLN A 644 -11.86 12.25 -11.73
N SER A 645 -11.69 11.13 -11.02
CA SER A 645 -10.51 10.27 -11.20
C SER A 645 -10.44 9.71 -12.62
N ILE A 646 -11.55 9.22 -13.19
CA ILE A 646 -11.61 8.77 -14.59
C ILE A 646 -11.26 9.92 -15.54
N LYS A 647 -11.83 11.11 -15.37
CA LYS A 647 -11.52 12.30 -16.19
C LYS A 647 -10.02 12.62 -16.16
N ASN A 648 -9.43 12.67 -14.96
CA ASN A 648 -8.00 12.93 -14.79
C ASN A 648 -7.12 11.88 -15.49
N ILE A 649 -7.52 10.60 -15.45
CA ILE A 649 -6.80 9.53 -16.16
C ILE A 649 -6.91 9.69 -17.67
N LEU A 650 -8.11 9.99 -18.20
CA LEU A 650 -8.31 10.19 -19.62
C LEU A 650 -7.52 11.40 -20.14
N ASP A 651 -7.48 12.48 -19.36
CA ASP A 651 -6.70 13.68 -19.68
C ASP A 651 -5.18 13.44 -19.63
N PHE A 652 -4.72 12.62 -18.69
CA PHE A 652 -3.28 12.34 -18.54
C PHE A 652 -2.79 11.28 -19.53
N ASN A 653 -3.32 10.06 -19.44
CA ASN A 653 -3.04 8.98 -20.40
C ASN A 653 -4.14 7.90 -20.32
N PRO A 654 -5.04 7.80 -21.34
CA PRO A 654 -6.12 6.81 -21.36
C PRO A 654 -5.65 5.36 -21.24
N GLN A 655 -4.42 5.03 -21.64
CA GLN A 655 -3.89 3.66 -21.55
C GLN A 655 -3.79 3.15 -20.12
N ILE A 656 -3.74 4.03 -19.12
CA ILE A 656 -3.75 3.66 -17.71
C ILE A 656 -5.10 3.03 -17.33
N LEU A 657 -6.22 3.55 -17.86
CA LEU A 657 -7.57 3.09 -17.51
C LEU A 657 -7.75 1.60 -17.77
N LYS A 658 -7.29 1.09 -18.93
CA LYS A 658 -7.39 -0.35 -19.26
C LYS A 658 -6.45 -1.25 -18.46
N ARG A 659 -5.58 -0.68 -17.63
CA ARG A 659 -4.64 -1.43 -16.80
C ARG A 659 -5.11 -1.56 -15.35
N TYR A 660 -6.20 -0.92 -14.97
CA TYR A 660 -6.78 -1.10 -13.65
C TYR A 660 -7.45 -2.46 -13.49
N VAL A 661 -7.30 -3.04 -12.31
CA VAL A 661 -8.10 -4.17 -11.83
C VAL A 661 -9.21 -3.59 -10.98
N ASN A 662 -10.43 -3.66 -11.49
CA ASN A 662 -11.62 -3.22 -10.77
C ASN A 662 -12.23 -4.43 -10.05
N PHE A 663 -12.53 -4.27 -8.77
CA PHE A 663 -13.11 -5.31 -7.93
C PHE A 663 -14.09 -4.72 -6.92
N MET A 664 -15.10 -5.49 -6.53
CA MET A 664 -16.02 -5.13 -5.44
C MET A 664 -15.51 -5.62 -4.09
N ASN A 665 -14.68 -6.66 -4.08
CA ASN A 665 -13.90 -7.09 -2.93
C ASN A 665 -12.66 -7.83 -3.39
N ASN A 666 -11.69 -7.93 -2.51
CA ASN A 666 -10.53 -8.81 -2.63
C ASN A 666 -10.45 -9.66 -1.33
N PRO A 667 -9.46 -10.55 -1.18
CA PRO A 667 -9.33 -11.40 0.02
C PRO A 667 -9.11 -10.63 1.34
N ASP A 668 -8.55 -9.42 1.29
CA ASP A 668 -8.22 -8.61 2.46
C ASP A 668 -9.36 -7.66 2.87
N GLU A 669 -10.34 -7.47 2.00
CA GLU A 669 -11.51 -6.59 2.18
C GLU A 669 -12.76 -7.38 2.60
N ASP A 670 -13.77 -6.67 3.10
CA ASP A 670 -15.07 -7.30 3.41
C ASP A 670 -15.75 -7.84 2.14
N THR A 671 -16.62 -8.84 2.29
CA THR A 671 -17.31 -9.48 1.16
C THR A 671 -18.14 -8.46 0.36
N ALA A 672 -18.31 -8.70 -0.94
CA ALA A 672 -19.05 -7.77 -1.80
C ALA A 672 -20.50 -7.55 -1.31
N VAL A 673 -21.15 -8.59 -0.78
CA VAL A 673 -22.50 -8.49 -0.20
C VAL A 673 -22.53 -7.66 1.08
N ALA A 674 -21.52 -7.77 1.94
CA ALA A 674 -21.42 -6.94 3.15
C ALA A 674 -21.20 -5.46 2.81
N GLN A 675 -20.47 -5.18 1.71
CA GLN A 675 -20.14 -3.81 1.31
C GLN A 675 -21.23 -3.13 0.46
N PHE A 676 -21.91 -3.86 -0.44
CA PHE A 676 -22.83 -3.30 -1.43
C PHE A 676 -24.27 -3.80 -1.31
N GLY A 677 -24.54 -4.75 -0.40
CA GLY A 677 -25.82 -5.44 -0.32
C GLY A 677 -26.00 -6.48 -1.42
N ARG A 678 -27.26 -6.86 -1.69
CA ARG A 678 -27.64 -7.91 -2.66
C ARG A 678 -28.51 -7.40 -3.81
N GLU A 679 -28.94 -6.15 -3.74
CA GLU A 679 -29.95 -5.57 -4.63
C GLU A 679 -29.31 -4.69 -5.71
N ASP A 680 -30.03 -3.69 -6.20
CA ASP A 680 -29.67 -2.89 -7.38
C ASP A 680 -28.32 -2.19 -7.27
N LYS A 681 -27.91 -1.72 -6.08
CA LYS A 681 -26.57 -1.14 -5.87
C LYS A 681 -25.45 -2.13 -6.17
N TYR A 682 -25.59 -3.37 -5.70
CA TYR A 682 -24.61 -4.43 -5.96
C TYR A 682 -24.48 -4.69 -7.46
N PHE A 683 -25.61 -4.88 -8.15
CA PHE A 683 -25.58 -5.19 -9.59
C PHE A 683 -25.15 -4.01 -10.44
N GLY A 684 -25.54 -2.78 -10.08
CA GLY A 684 -25.10 -1.58 -10.79
C GLY A 684 -23.58 -1.37 -10.71
N VAL A 685 -22.98 -1.57 -9.54
CA VAL A 685 -21.51 -1.54 -9.39
C VAL A 685 -20.85 -2.72 -10.11
N CYS A 686 -21.46 -3.91 -10.09
CA CYS A 686 -20.97 -5.07 -10.82
C CYS A 686 -21.00 -4.85 -12.35
N VAL A 687 -22.05 -4.19 -12.88
CA VAL A 687 -22.12 -3.76 -14.28
C VAL A 687 -20.96 -2.82 -14.60
N LEU A 688 -20.74 -1.76 -13.80
CA LEU A 688 -19.59 -0.87 -13.99
C LEU A 688 -18.26 -1.63 -14.01
N MET A 689 -18.06 -2.56 -13.08
CA MET A 689 -16.84 -3.37 -13.00
C MET A 689 -16.61 -4.15 -14.29
N CYS A 690 -17.67 -4.71 -14.88
CA CYS A 690 -17.61 -5.54 -16.09
C CYS A 690 -17.46 -4.73 -17.39
N THR A 691 -18.00 -3.50 -17.43
CA THR A 691 -18.12 -2.71 -18.66
C THR A 691 -17.15 -1.53 -18.75
N LEU A 692 -16.43 -1.19 -17.69
CA LEU A 692 -15.28 -0.27 -17.77
C LEU A 692 -14.07 -0.95 -18.44
N PRO A 693 -13.20 -0.19 -19.13
CA PRO A 693 -11.88 -0.67 -19.50
C PRO A 693 -11.09 -1.08 -18.25
N GLY A 694 -10.30 -2.17 -18.34
CA GLY A 694 -9.58 -2.72 -17.19
C GLY A 694 -9.66 -4.24 -17.09
N LEU A 695 -9.48 -4.79 -15.91
CA LEU A 695 -9.67 -6.20 -15.61
C LEU A 695 -10.74 -6.32 -14.51
N PRO A 696 -11.93 -6.89 -14.79
CA PRO A 696 -12.89 -7.23 -13.74
C PRO A 696 -12.39 -8.42 -12.94
N MET A 697 -12.29 -8.26 -11.62
CA MET A 697 -11.93 -9.32 -10.70
C MET A 697 -13.07 -9.56 -9.69
N PHE A 698 -13.55 -10.79 -9.64
CA PHE A 698 -14.55 -11.26 -8.69
C PHE A 698 -13.88 -11.89 -7.47
N GLY A 699 -14.37 -11.56 -6.28
CA GLY A 699 -13.93 -12.18 -5.03
C GLY A 699 -14.41 -13.62 -4.89
N HIS A 700 -13.76 -14.37 -3.98
CA HIS A 700 -14.24 -15.69 -3.58
C HIS A 700 -15.64 -15.56 -2.94
N GLY A 701 -16.58 -16.42 -3.32
CA GLY A 701 -17.95 -16.45 -2.79
C GLY A 701 -18.87 -15.31 -3.27
N GLN A 702 -18.38 -14.39 -4.10
CA GLN A 702 -19.13 -13.21 -4.53
C GLN A 702 -20.41 -13.57 -5.32
N ILE A 703 -20.34 -14.58 -6.20
CA ILE A 703 -21.49 -15.01 -7.02
C ILE A 703 -22.53 -15.72 -6.15
N GLU A 704 -22.04 -16.57 -5.25
CA GLU A 704 -22.85 -17.38 -4.33
C GLU A 704 -23.47 -16.52 -3.20
N GLY A 705 -22.95 -15.31 -2.96
CA GLY A 705 -23.46 -14.37 -1.98
C GLY A 705 -23.00 -14.64 -0.54
N PHE A 706 -21.86 -15.30 -0.37
CA PHE A 706 -21.28 -15.63 0.93
C PHE A 706 -20.84 -14.36 1.68
N GLU A 707 -21.18 -14.30 2.96
CA GLU A 707 -20.85 -13.20 3.87
C GLU A 707 -19.56 -13.46 4.66
N GLU A 708 -19.16 -14.73 4.83
CA GLU A 708 -17.95 -15.09 5.57
C GLU A 708 -16.69 -14.57 4.86
N LYS A 709 -15.89 -13.78 5.59
CA LYS A 709 -14.59 -13.31 5.12
C LYS A 709 -13.51 -14.32 5.49
N TYR A 710 -12.83 -14.84 4.47
CA TYR A 710 -11.77 -15.83 4.64
C TYR A 710 -10.39 -15.17 4.77
N GLY A 711 -9.80 -15.25 5.96
CA GLY A 711 -8.39 -14.92 6.16
C GLY A 711 -7.45 -15.94 5.49
N MET A 712 -6.17 -15.58 5.39
CA MET A 712 -5.16 -16.38 4.68
C MET A 712 -4.85 -17.74 5.33
N GLU A 713 -5.28 -17.96 6.58
CA GLU A 713 -5.15 -19.21 7.36
C GLU A 713 -6.31 -20.20 7.23
N TYR A 714 -7.41 -19.82 6.58
CA TYR A 714 -8.60 -20.66 6.59
C TYR A 714 -8.39 -21.95 5.79
N ARG A 715 -8.79 -23.09 6.39
CA ARG A 715 -8.73 -24.41 5.75
C ARG A 715 -10.07 -24.84 5.14
N LYS A 716 -11.17 -24.29 5.65
CA LYS A 716 -12.55 -24.63 5.32
C LYS A 716 -13.43 -23.42 5.60
N ALA A 717 -14.67 -23.43 5.13
CA ALA A 717 -15.66 -22.48 5.62
C ALA A 717 -16.02 -22.85 7.08
N TYR A 718 -16.18 -21.86 7.96
CA TYR A 718 -16.72 -22.12 9.30
C TYR A 718 -18.22 -21.88 9.36
N TRP A 719 -18.75 -21.08 8.44
CA TRP A 719 -20.17 -20.83 8.32
C TRP A 719 -20.76 -21.81 7.31
N ASP A 720 -21.88 -22.45 7.66
CA ASP A 720 -22.67 -23.28 6.75
C ASP A 720 -23.59 -22.37 5.93
N GLU A 721 -22.98 -21.56 5.05
CA GLU A 721 -23.70 -20.64 4.18
C GLU A 721 -24.30 -21.38 2.97
N GLN A 722 -25.58 -21.18 2.76
CA GLN A 722 -26.27 -21.70 1.58
C GLN A 722 -26.22 -20.67 0.45
N PRO A 723 -25.83 -21.06 -0.79
CA PRO A 723 -25.76 -20.11 -1.90
C PRO A 723 -27.10 -19.45 -2.19
N ASP A 724 -27.09 -18.12 -2.34
CA ASP A 724 -28.28 -17.34 -2.67
C ASP A 724 -28.67 -17.57 -4.14
N GLN A 725 -29.67 -18.42 -4.35
CA GLN A 725 -30.15 -18.76 -5.70
C GLN A 725 -30.72 -17.55 -6.45
N GLY A 726 -31.32 -16.58 -5.76
CA GLY A 726 -31.84 -15.36 -6.38
C GLY A 726 -30.71 -14.49 -6.91
N LEU A 727 -29.65 -14.32 -6.10
CA LEU A 727 -28.44 -13.60 -6.49
C LEU A 727 -27.74 -14.27 -7.67
N ILE A 728 -27.57 -15.60 -7.65
CA ILE A 728 -26.96 -16.38 -8.74
C ILE A 728 -27.76 -16.22 -10.04
N GLN A 729 -29.07 -16.42 -10.00
CA GLN A 729 -29.94 -16.29 -11.18
C GLN A 729 -29.90 -14.88 -11.78
N ARG A 730 -29.76 -13.85 -10.93
CA ARG A 730 -29.62 -12.47 -11.41
C ARG A 730 -28.24 -12.23 -12.05
N HIS A 731 -27.15 -12.81 -11.52
CA HIS A 731 -25.85 -12.81 -12.20
C HIS A 731 -25.92 -13.50 -13.57
N GLU A 732 -26.58 -14.65 -13.65
CA GLU A 732 -26.77 -15.38 -14.91
C GLU A 732 -27.53 -14.57 -15.96
N ARG A 733 -28.54 -13.81 -15.53
CA ARG A 733 -29.36 -12.96 -16.40
C ARG A 733 -28.63 -11.69 -16.83
N GLU A 734 -27.98 -11.00 -15.90
CA GLU A 734 -27.55 -9.60 -16.12
C GLU A 734 -26.02 -9.44 -16.26
N ILE A 735 -25.21 -10.27 -15.60
CA ILE A 735 -23.75 -10.08 -15.53
C ILE A 735 -23.01 -11.02 -16.48
N PHE A 736 -23.31 -12.32 -16.48
CA PHE A 736 -22.59 -13.30 -17.30
C PHE A 736 -22.65 -13.01 -18.81
N PRO A 737 -23.76 -12.48 -19.37
CA PRO A 737 -23.76 -12.03 -20.76
C PRO A 737 -22.72 -10.94 -21.03
N LEU A 738 -22.53 -9.99 -20.09
CA LEU A 738 -21.55 -8.91 -20.21
C LEU A 738 -20.11 -9.45 -20.15
N LEU A 739 -19.85 -10.45 -19.29
CA LEU A 739 -18.54 -11.11 -19.22
C LEU A 739 -18.17 -11.80 -20.54
N ARG A 740 -19.13 -12.46 -21.19
CA ARG A 740 -18.90 -13.07 -22.53
C ARG A 740 -18.64 -12.03 -23.61
N LEU A 741 -19.18 -10.82 -23.45
CA LEU A 741 -18.97 -9.67 -24.32
C LEU A 741 -17.79 -8.78 -23.88
N ARG A 742 -16.94 -9.25 -22.96
CA ARG A 742 -15.83 -8.46 -22.38
C ARG A 742 -14.98 -7.73 -23.42
N TYR A 743 -14.77 -8.33 -24.59
CA TYR A 743 -13.99 -7.73 -25.68
C TYR A 743 -14.53 -6.37 -26.17
N ARG A 744 -15.83 -6.10 -26.04
CA ARG A 744 -16.47 -4.81 -26.41
C ARG A 744 -16.09 -3.67 -25.47
N PHE A 745 -15.69 -4.00 -24.25
CA PHE A 745 -15.48 -3.06 -23.15
C PHE A 745 -14.01 -2.94 -22.74
N ALA A 746 -13.13 -3.75 -23.32
CA ALA A 746 -11.78 -3.98 -22.80
C ALA A 746 -10.79 -2.85 -23.05
N ASP A 747 -10.93 -2.17 -24.19
CA ASP A 747 -9.97 -1.16 -24.65
C ASP A 747 -10.46 0.28 -24.42
N VAL A 748 -9.55 1.23 -24.58
CA VAL A 748 -9.76 2.66 -24.32
C VAL A 748 -9.77 3.49 -25.60
N GLU A 749 -9.47 2.91 -26.76
CA GLU A 749 -9.34 3.64 -28.03
C GLU A 749 -10.62 4.40 -28.41
N ASN A 750 -11.78 3.73 -28.26
CA ASN A 750 -13.10 4.28 -28.54
C ASN A 750 -13.93 4.50 -27.26
N PHE A 751 -13.27 4.64 -26.10
CA PHE A 751 -13.93 4.90 -24.85
C PHE A 751 -14.23 6.40 -24.69
N TYR A 752 -15.49 6.74 -24.50
CA TYR A 752 -15.94 8.12 -24.28
C TYR A 752 -16.82 8.20 -23.03
N LEU A 753 -16.39 8.98 -22.04
CA LEU A 753 -17.17 9.32 -20.86
C LEU A 753 -18.07 10.53 -21.16
N TYR A 754 -19.31 10.55 -20.67
CA TYR A 754 -20.27 11.64 -20.85
C TYR A 754 -20.67 12.27 -19.51
N ASP A 755 -21.00 13.56 -19.58
CA ASP A 755 -21.69 14.25 -18.50
C ASP A 755 -23.21 14.09 -18.65
N PHE A 756 -23.88 13.80 -17.53
CA PHE A 756 -25.33 13.68 -17.47
C PHE A 756 -25.91 15.02 -17.02
N PHE A 757 -26.48 15.77 -17.95
CA PHE A 757 -27.01 17.11 -17.69
C PHE A 757 -28.47 17.05 -17.24
N ARG A 758 -28.77 17.66 -16.10
CA ARG A 758 -30.14 17.90 -15.64
C ARG A 758 -30.76 19.07 -16.40
N GLN A 759 -32.07 19.23 -16.27
CA GLN A 759 -32.82 20.31 -16.92
C GLN A 759 -32.32 21.73 -16.55
N ASP A 760 -31.72 21.90 -15.37
CA ASP A 760 -31.14 23.16 -14.90
C ASP A 760 -29.72 23.44 -15.45
N GLY A 761 -29.18 22.54 -16.27
CA GLY A 761 -27.84 22.63 -16.85
C GLY A 761 -26.72 22.17 -15.92
N SER A 762 -27.03 21.70 -14.70
CA SER A 762 -26.05 21.09 -13.81
C SER A 762 -25.72 19.65 -14.22
N VAL A 763 -24.50 19.20 -13.92
CA VAL A 763 -24.09 17.81 -14.12
C VAL A 763 -24.49 16.98 -12.90
N ASN A 764 -25.19 15.87 -13.11
CA ASN A 764 -25.42 14.89 -12.06
C ASN A 764 -24.20 13.98 -11.90
N GLU A 765 -23.37 14.26 -10.90
CA GLU A 765 -22.18 13.48 -10.57
C GLU A 765 -22.48 12.05 -10.08
N ASN A 766 -23.74 11.72 -9.77
CA ASN A 766 -24.15 10.37 -9.39
C ASN A 766 -24.38 9.44 -10.61
N VAL A 767 -24.36 9.97 -11.83
CA VAL A 767 -24.60 9.19 -13.05
C VAL A 767 -23.29 8.97 -13.81
N PHE A 768 -22.95 7.69 -13.98
CA PHE A 768 -21.88 7.24 -14.85
C PHE A 768 -22.48 6.93 -16.22
N ALA A 769 -22.04 7.62 -17.27
CA ALA A 769 -22.46 7.36 -18.64
C ALA A 769 -21.23 7.30 -19.55
N TYR A 770 -21.06 6.21 -20.29
CA TYR A 770 -19.94 6.07 -21.22
C TYR A 770 -20.25 5.11 -22.36
N SER A 771 -19.60 5.33 -23.50
CA SER A 771 -19.68 4.45 -24.65
C SER A 771 -18.34 3.80 -24.94
N ASN A 772 -18.40 2.63 -25.57
CA ASN A 772 -17.24 1.95 -26.12
C ASN A 772 -17.64 1.23 -27.41
N SER A 773 -16.67 1.00 -28.28
CA SER A 773 -16.90 0.25 -29.51
C SER A 773 -15.72 -0.63 -29.88
N TRP A 774 -16.06 -1.81 -30.39
CA TRP A 774 -15.11 -2.75 -30.96
C TRP A 774 -15.61 -3.12 -32.37
N GLU A 775 -14.80 -2.81 -33.38
CA GLU A 775 -15.19 -2.89 -34.79
C GLU A 775 -16.50 -2.12 -35.07
N GLN A 776 -17.59 -2.83 -35.42
CA GLN A 776 -18.92 -2.23 -35.65
C GLN A 776 -19.86 -2.43 -34.45
N GLU A 777 -19.42 -3.10 -33.39
CA GLU A 777 -20.23 -3.35 -32.21
C GLU A 777 -20.07 -2.19 -31.22
N ARG A 778 -21.19 -1.55 -30.90
CA ARG A 778 -21.25 -0.33 -30.09
C ARG A 778 -21.99 -0.61 -28.80
N SER A 779 -21.53 -0.02 -27.71
CA SER A 779 -22.18 -0.13 -26.41
C SER A 779 -22.23 1.23 -25.73
N LEU A 780 -23.31 1.47 -24.99
CA LEU A 780 -23.50 2.64 -24.15
C LEU A 780 -24.02 2.17 -22.81
N VAL A 781 -23.27 2.46 -21.75
CA VAL A 781 -23.61 2.08 -20.37
C VAL A 781 -23.98 3.33 -19.60
N VAL A 782 -25.07 3.24 -18.85
CA VAL A 782 -25.53 4.30 -17.94
C VAL A 782 -25.84 3.68 -16.59
N TYR A 783 -25.34 4.25 -15.51
CA TYR A 783 -25.63 3.79 -14.14
C TYR A 783 -25.77 4.98 -13.19
N HIS A 784 -26.86 5.00 -12.44
CA HIS A 784 -27.14 5.98 -11.40
C HIS A 784 -26.80 5.42 -10.00
N ASN A 785 -25.59 5.67 -9.48
CA ASN A 785 -25.15 5.12 -8.19
C ASN A 785 -25.67 5.93 -6.99
N LYS A 786 -26.98 6.12 -6.89
CA LYS A 786 -27.61 6.84 -5.77
C LYS A 786 -29.03 6.37 -5.52
N TYR A 787 -29.44 6.40 -4.24
CA TYR A 787 -30.83 6.17 -3.86
C TYR A 787 -31.68 7.45 -4.06
N GLU A 788 -31.83 7.88 -5.31
CA GLU A 788 -32.67 8.99 -5.72
C GLU A 788 -33.23 8.76 -7.13
N GLU A 789 -34.17 9.59 -7.58
CA GLU A 789 -34.60 9.62 -8.99
C GLU A 789 -33.94 10.82 -9.68
N THR A 790 -33.59 10.67 -10.97
CA THR A 790 -33.06 11.76 -11.78
C THR A 790 -33.50 11.61 -13.24
N ASP A 791 -33.72 12.74 -13.90
CA ASP A 791 -33.93 12.86 -15.34
C ASP A 791 -32.85 13.75 -15.96
N GLY A 792 -32.50 13.51 -17.22
CA GLY A 792 -31.47 14.30 -17.90
C GLY A 792 -31.01 13.73 -19.23
N TRP A 793 -29.99 14.37 -19.79
CA TRP A 793 -29.47 14.10 -21.13
C TRP A 793 -27.98 13.77 -21.12
N ILE A 794 -27.60 12.84 -21.99
CA ILE A 794 -26.20 12.60 -22.37
C ILE A 794 -26.01 13.01 -23.83
N ASN A 795 -25.02 13.87 -24.10
CA ASN A 795 -24.73 14.30 -25.47
C ASN A 795 -23.23 14.42 -25.72
N LEU A 796 -22.59 15.39 -25.08
CA LEU A 796 -21.17 15.67 -25.29
C LEU A 796 -20.31 14.83 -24.35
N SER A 797 -19.27 14.22 -24.90
CA SER A 797 -18.26 13.55 -24.08
C SER A 797 -17.52 14.58 -23.21
N SER A 798 -17.03 14.13 -22.06
CA SER A 798 -16.05 14.90 -21.29
C SER A 798 -14.87 15.26 -22.18
N GLY A 799 -14.37 16.49 -22.05
CA GLY A 799 -13.24 16.96 -22.82
C GLY A 799 -11.98 16.22 -22.42
N VAL A 800 -11.27 15.69 -23.43
CA VAL A 800 -9.97 15.04 -23.23
C VAL A 800 -8.92 15.82 -24.00
N TYR A 801 -7.86 16.24 -23.33
CA TYR A 801 -6.70 16.85 -23.99
C TYR A 801 -5.92 15.79 -24.79
N ARG A 802 -5.90 15.93 -26.11
CA ARG A 802 -5.04 15.15 -27.02
C ARG A 802 -4.23 16.10 -27.88
N ASP A 803 -2.92 15.92 -27.92
CA ASP A 803 -2.00 16.76 -28.70
C ASP A 803 -2.21 18.27 -28.47
N GLU A 804 -2.37 18.68 -27.21
CA GLU A 804 -2.64 20.07 -26.78
C GLU A 804 -4.00 20.65 -27.25
N THR A 805 -4.88 19.83 -27.81
CA THR A 805 -6.24 20.22 -28.20
C THR A 805 -7.30 19.51 -27.36
N LEU A 806 -8.31 20.25 -26.89
CA LEU A 806 -9.45 19.66 -26.21
C LEU A 806 -10.34 18.97 -27.24
N THR A 807 -10.45 17.65 -27.15
CA THR A 807 -11.30 16.85 -28.03
C THR A 807 -12.58 16.44 -27.32
N GLN A 808 -13.73 16.70 -27.95
CA GLN A 808 -15.04 16.25 -27.52
C GLN A 808 -15.79 15.67 -28.71
N LYS A 809 -16.65 14.69 -28.46
CA LYS A 809 -17.56 14.12 -29.46
C LYS A 809 -18.99 14.14 -28.95
N THR A 810 -19.92 14.39 -29.85
CA THR A 810 -21.34 14.11 -29.58
C THR A 810 -21.57 12.60 -29.49
N LEU A 811 -22.67 12.19 -28.86
CA LEU A 811 -23.03 10.79 -28.72
C LEU A 811 -23.13 10.09 -30.08
N LEU A 812 -23.77 10.74 -31.07
CA LEU A 812 -23.94 10.17 -32.40
C LEU A 812 -22.59 9.99 -33.13
N GLU A 813 -21.68 10.95 -33.01
CA GLU A 813 -20.33 10.87 -33.59
C GLU A 813 -19.48 9.78 -32.92
N ALA A 814 -19.55 9.66 -31.59
CA ALA A 814 -18.84 8.62 -30.84
C ALA A 814 -19.33 7.21 -31.20
N LEU A 815 -20.64 7.07 -31.47
CA LEU A 815 -21.23 5.83 -31.97
C LEU A 815 -21.03 5.64 -33.49
N ASN A 816 -20.39 6.58 -34.18
CA ASN A 816 -20.09 6.53 -35.62
C ASN A 816 -21.35 6.33 -36.50
N PHE A 817 -22.37 7.15 -36.25
CA PHE A 817 -23.60 7.21 -37.06
C PHE A 817 -23.77 8.59 -37.73
N THR A 818 -24.66 8.64 -38.73
CA THR A 818 -24.93 9.87 -39.48
C THR A 818 -26.32 10.43 -39.16
N SER A 819 -26.44 11.76 -39.19
CA SER A 819 -27.71 12.44 -38.96
C SER A 819 -28.43 12.71 -40.28
N ALA A 820 -29.67 12.23 -40.41
CA ALA A 820 -30.60 12.62 -41.47
C ALA A 820 -32.06 12.56 -40.96
N PRO A 821 -33.00 13.35 -41.51
CA PRO A 821 -34.38 13.41 -41.03
C PRO A 821 -35.17 12.09 -41.13
N ASP A 822 -34.81 11.23 -42.09
CA ASP A 822 -35.42 9.93 -42.36
C ASP A 822 -34.70 8.76 -41.67
N LYS A 823 -33.61 9.04 -40.94
CA LYS A 823 -32.82 8.02 -40.24
C LYS A 823 -33.19 7.91 -38.78
N PHE A 824 -33.26 6.66 -38.33
CA PHE A 824 -33.53 6.29 -36.95
C PHE A 824 -32.43 5.35 -36.45
N ILE A 825 -32.07 5.48 -35.19
CA ILE A 825 -31.18 4.57 -34.50
C ILE A 825 -32.03 3.67 -33.62
N CYS A 826 -31.94 2.37 -33.87
CA CYS A 826 -32.51 1.35 -33.01
C CYS A 826 -31.41 0.69 -32.19
N PHE A 827 -31.66 0.44 -30.91
CA PHE A 827 -30.73 -0.21 -30.00
C PHE A 827 -31.49 -0.96 -28.92
N ARG A 828 -30.81 -1.91 -28.27
CA ARG A 828 -31.41 -2.78 -27.26
C ARG A 828 -30.73 -2.57 -25.92
N ASP A 829 -31.50 -2.51 -24.84
CA ASP A 829 -30.96 -2.64 -23.50
C ASP A 829 -30.80 -4.12 -23.14
N LEU A 830 -29.55 -4.56 -22.91
CA LEU A 830 -29.25 -5.95 -22.58
C LEU A 830 -29.79 -6.38 -21.21
N ILE A 831 -30.11 -5.43 -20.33
CA ILE A 831 -30.64 -5.70 -18.99
C ILE A 831 -32.15 -5.96 -19.04
N SER A 832 -32.92 -5.02 -19.61
CA SER A 832 -34.38 -5.15 -19.71
C SER A 832 -34.85 -5.99 -20.91
N GLY A 833 -34.00 -6.15 -21.92
CA GLY A 833 -34.33 -6.81 -23.20
C GLY A 833 -35.20 -5.96 -24.13
N LEU A 834 -35.46 -4.70 -23.79
CA LEU A 834 -36.28 -3.79 -24.59
C LEU A 834 -35.43 -3.14 -25.70
N GLU A 835 -36.07 -2.95 -26.86
CA GLU A 835 -35.56 -2.17 -27.97
C GLU A 835 -36.14 -0.76 -27.95
N TYR A 836 -35.29 0.20 -28.28
CA TYR A 836 -35.58 1.62 -28.34
C TYR A 836 -35.36 2.12 -29.75
N LEU A 837 -36.14 3.13 -30.14
CA LEU A 837 -36.02 3.82 -31.41
C LEU A 837 -35.85 5.31 -31.15
N ARG A 838 -34.87 5.94 -31.79
CA ARG A 838 -34.62 7.39 -31.68
C ARG A 838 -34.31 7.98 -33.05
N PRO A 839 -34.88 9.14 -33.41
CA PRO A 839 -34.48 9.84 -34.62
C PRO A 839 -33.00 10.23 -34.55
N ALA A 840 -32.26 10.01 -35.63
CA ALA A 840 -30.83 10.32 -35.67
C ALA A 840 -30.56 11.82 -35.49
N PHE A 841 -31.47 12.69 -35.97
CA PHE A 841 -31.34 14.13 -35.82
C PHE A 841 -31.52 14.61 -34.37
N GLU A 842 -32.38 13.96 -33.58
CA GLU A 842 -32.58 14.29 -32.16
C GLU A 842 -31.32 13.93 -31.35
N LEU A 843 -30.76 12.75 -31.60
CA LEU A 843 -29.50 12.32 -30.98
C LEU A 843 -28.32 13.24 -31.33
N ALA A 844 -28.29 13.79 -32.55
CA ALA A 844 -27.25 14.72 -32.98
C ALA A 844 -27.34 16.09 -32.28
N GLN A 845 -28.55 16.61 -32.04
CA GLN A 845 -28.75 17.96 -31.49
C GLN A 845 -28.83 17.96 -29.96
N GLY A 846 -29.63 17.06 -29.39
CA GLY A 846 -29.96 17.03 -27.96
C GLY A 846 -29.38 15.84 -27.20
N GLY A 847 -28.83 14.83 -27.89
CA GLY A 847 -28.35 13.61 -27.27
C GLY A 847 -29.47 12.65 -26.86
N LEU A 848 -29.21 11.78 -25.90
CA LEU A 848 -30.17 10.79 -25.38
C LEU A 848 -30.73 11.23 -24.03
N HIS A 849 -32.05 11.38 -23.96
CA HIS A 849 -32.79 11.61 -22.71
C HIS A 849 -33.04 10.29 -21.97
N LEU A 850 -32.85 10.29 -20.64
CA LEU A 850 -33.06 9.14 -19.77
C LEU A 850 -33.68 9.56 -18.43
N TYR A 851 -34.59 8.71 -17.95
CA TYR A 851 -35.10 8.76 -16.57
C TYR A 851 -34.55 7.56 -15.79
N LEU A 852 -33.90 7.85 -14.67
CA LEU A 852 -33.17 6.87 -13.86
C LEU A 852 -33.70 6.90 -12.42
N SER A 853 -34.29 5.78 -11.99
CA SER A 853 -34.65 5.56 -10.59
C SER A 853 -33.40 5.26 -9.74
N ALA A 854 -33.61 4.97 -8.45
CA ALA A 854 -32.55 4.62 -7.52
C ALA A 854 -31.74 3.42 -8.02
N TYR A 855 -30.42 3.53 -8.10
CA TYR A 855 -29.51 2.47 -8.55
C TYR A 855 -29.83 1.90 -9.94
N HIS A 856 -30.57 2.62 -10.79
CA HIS A 856 -30.95 2.15 -12.12
C HIS A 856 -29.75 2.16 -13.08
N TYR A 857 -29.63 1.12 -13.91
CA TYR A 857 -28.61 1.01 -14.94
C TYR A 857 -29.17 0.47 -16.26
N HIS A 858 -28.56 0.90 -17.37
CA HIS A 858 -28.79 0.41 -18.72
C HIS A 858 -27.47 -0.02 -19.36
N VAL A 859 -27.53 -1.09 -20.14
CA VAL A 859 -26.43 -1.49 -21.03
C VAL A 859 -27.01 -1.57 -22.44
N PHE A 860 -27.01 -0.42 -23.13
CA PHE A 860 -27.48 -0.35 -24.50
C PHE A 860 -26.43 -0.95 -25.44
N SER A 861 -26.88 -1.79 -26.36
CA SER A 861 -26.08 -2.46 -27.38
C SER A 861 -26.90 -2.67 -28.66
N ASP A 862 -26.35 -3.43 -29.60
CA ASP A 862 -26.99 -3.81 -30.86
C ASP A 862 -27.51 -2.60 -31.66
N PHE A 863 -26.74 -1.50 -31.65
CA PHE A 863 -27.08 -0.28 -32.37
C PHE A 863 -27.12 -0.53 -33.89
N ARG A 864 -28.25 -0.19 -34.51
CA ARG A 864 -28.49 -0.28 -35.95
C ARG A 864 -29.12 1.01 -36.49
N GLU A 865 -28.65 1.43 -37.66
CA GLU A 865 -29.25 2.54 -38.42
C GLU A 865 -30.40 1.99 -39.28
N LEU A 866 -31.56 2.60 -39.16
CA LEU A 866 -32.79 2.27 -39.88
C LEU A 866 -33.22 3.47 -40.71
N GLN A 867 -33.72 3.22 -41.92
CA GLN A 867 -34.25 4.26 -42.79
C GLN A 867 -35.77 4.15 -42.88
N SER A 868 -36.46 5.25 -42.58
CA SER A 868 -37.91 5.33 -42.68
C SER A 868 -38.34 5.42 -44.14
N SER A 869 -39.32 4.60 -44.51
CA SER A 869 -39.92 4.54 -45.85
C SER A 869 -41.43 4.35 -45.73
N ASP A 870 -42.15 4.38 -46.85
CA ASP A 870 -43.60 4.15 -46.85
C ASP A 870 -43.96 2.73 -46.40
N ASP A 871 -43.15 1.73 -46.75
CA ASP A 871 -43.35 0.32 -46.36
C ASP A 871 -42.92 0.05 -44.92
N ARG A 872 -41.92 0.79 -44.43
CA ARG A 872 -41.40 0.70 -43.06
C ARG A 872 -41.39 2.10 -42.41
N PRO A 873 -42.56 2.60 -41.96
CA PRO A 873 -42.70 3.97 -41.46
C PRO A 873 -42.26 4.12 -40.00
N TYR A 874 -40.95 4.05 -39.75
CA TYR A 874 -40.35 4.22 -38.42
C TYR A 874 -40.66 5.56 -37.76
N ASN A 875 -40.87 6.62 -38.57
CA ASN A 875 -41.34 7.91 -38.08
C ASN A 875 -42.71 7.84 -37.39
N ARG A 876 -43.70 7.17 -38.02
CA ARG A 876 -45.04 6.98 -37.43
C ARG A 876 -44.99 6.07 -36.22
N LEU A 877 -44.12 5.06 -36.25
CA LEU A 877 -43.90 4.21 -35.08
C LEU A 877 -43.37 5.03 -33.91
N TYR A 878 -42.35 5.86 -34.14
CA TYR A 878 -41.80 6.74 -33.11
C TYR A 878 -42.83 7.74 -32.57
N GLU A 879 -43.69 8.31 -33.41
CA GLU A 879 -44.80 9.17 -32.95
C GLU A 879 -45.77 8.43 -31.99
N LYS A 880 -45.92 7.11 -32.15
CA LYS A 880 -46.82 6.29 -31.32
C LYS A 880 -46.17 5.83 -30.01
N ILE A 881 -44.91 5.37 -30.04
CA ILE A 881 -44.23 4.81 -28.87
C ILE A 881 -43.38 5.84 -28.12
N GLY A 882 -43.00 6.94 -28.78
CA GLY A 882 -42.13 7.98 -28.24
C GLY A 882 -40.81 7.42 -27.74
N GLU A 883 -40.42 7.84 -26.53
CA GLU A 883 -39.18 7.41 -25.91
C GLU A 883 -39.23 6.02 -25.26
N GLN A 884 -40.39 5.36 -25.24
CA GLN A 884 -40.58 4.10 -24.53
C GLN A 884 -39.90 2.93 -25.25
N GLY A 885 -39.33 2.01 -24.46
CA GLY A 885 -38.80 0.75 -24.97
C GLY A 885 -39.92 -0.26 -25.24
N VAL A 886 -39.79 -1.02 -26.32
CA VAL A 886 -40.72 -2.10 -26.71
C VAL A 886 -39.97 -3.43 -26.82
N ARG A 887 -40.67 -4.56 -26.82
CA ARG A 887 -39.99 -5.88 -26.91
C ARG A 887 -39.27 -6.10 -28.23
N SER A 888 -39.85 -5.62 -29.32
CA SER A 888 -39.25 -5.66 -30.65
C SER A 888 -39.79 -4.49 -31.48
N ILE A 889 -38.89 -3.73 -32.10
CA ILE A 889 -39.27 -2.65 -33.00
C ILE A 889 -39.95 -3.20 -34.26
N GLU A 890 -39.55 -4.37 -34.73
CA GLU A 890 -40.16 -5.00 -35.91
C GLU A 890 -41.61 -5.44 -35.61
N GLU A 891 -41.85 -6.11 -34.47
CA GLU A 891 -43.21 -6.53 -34.08
C GLU A 891 -44.12 -5.30 -33.86
N ALA A 892 -43.60 -4.25 -33.20
CA ALA A 892 -44.36 -3.02 -32.99
C ALA A 892 -44.67 -2.29 -34.31
N LEU A 893 -43.77 -2.36 -35.30
CA LEU A 893 -44.00 -1.83 -36.63
C LEU A 893 -45.06 -2.62 -37.38
N ASP A 894 -45.00 -3.95 -37.34
CA ASP A 894 -46.00 -4.82 -37.93
C ASP A 894 -47.38 -4.59 -37.26
N GLU A 895 -47.43 -4.35 -35.94
CA GLU A 895 -48.64 -3.94 -35.23
C GLU A 895 -49.21 -2.60 -35.68
N LEU A 896 -48.36 -1.64 -36.05
CA LEU A 896 -48.79 -0.39 -36.63
C LEU A 896 -49.34 -0.58 -38.05
N LEU A 897 -48.65 -1.33 -38.89
CA LEU A 897 -49.03 -1.56 -40.28
C LEU A 897 -50.34 -2.35 -40.39
N TYR A 898 -50.51 -3.38 -39.55
CA TYR A 898 -51.70 -4.23 -39.51
C TYR A 898 -52.76 -3.77 -38.51
N GLU A 899 -52.63 -2.57 -37.94
CA GLU A 899 -53.57 -2.03 -36.95
C GLU A 899 -55.05 -2.12 -37.41
N PRO A 900 -55.42 -1.78 -38.67
CA PRO A 900 -56.79 -1.94 -39.15
C PRO A 900 -57.27 -3.39 -39.13
N LEU A 901 -56.40 -4.35 -39.44
CA LEU A 901 -56.70 -5.78 -39.42
C LEU A 901 -56.88 -6.27 -37.98
N TYR A 902 -55.99 -5.87 -37.07
CA TYR A 902 -56.06 -6.24 -35.66
C TYR A 902 -57.27 -5.63 -34.96
N LEU A 903 -57.65 -4.39 -35.29
CA LEU A 903 -58.89 -3.77 -34.82
C LEU A 903 -60.12 -4.53 -35.33
N ALA A 904 -60.17 -4.87 -36.63
CA ALA A 904 -61.27 -5.64 -37.19
C ALA A 904 -61.38 -7.04 -36.56
N LEU A 905 -60.24 -7.69 -36.30
CA LEU A 905 -60.19 -8.98 -35.62
C LEU A 905 -60.70 -8.86 -34.20
N ARG A 906 -60.19 -7.89 -33.41
CA ARG A 906 -60.59 -7.65 -32.02
C ARG A 906 -62.07 -7.34 -31.90
N GLU A 907 -62.63 -6.58 -32.83
CA GLU A 907 -64.07 -6.30 -32.90
C GLU A 907 -64.88 -7.56 -33.23
N ALA A 908 -64.40 -8.39 -34.15
CA ALA A 908 -65.04 -9.67 -34.47
C ALA A 908 -65.01 -10.64 -33.28
N VAL A 909 -63.86 -10.79 -32.60
CA VAL A 909 -63.67 -11.74 -31.49
C VAL A 909 -63.94 -11.14 -30.10
N ASN A 910 -64.70 -10.04 -30.02
CA ASN A 910 -64.99 -9.40 -28.74
C ASN A 910 -65.65 -10.39 -27.72
N PRO A 911 -65.19 -10.43 -26.45
CA PRO A 911 -65.68 -11.37 -25.43
C PRO A 911 -67.20 -11.32 -25.19
N GLY A 912 -67.84 -10.18 -25.41
CA GLY A 912 -69.30 -10.04 -25.34
C GLY A 912 -70.00 -10.78 -26.49
N SER A 913 -69.52 -10.58 -27.71
CA SER A 913 -69.99 -11.29 -28.91
C SER A 913 -69.79 -12.80 -28.80
N LEU A 914 -68.61 -13.23 -28.34
CA LEU A 914 -68.25 -14.65 -28.20
C LEU A 914 -69.05 -15.36 -27.10
N ARG A 915 -69.23 -14.74 -25.92
CA ARG A 915 -70.06 -15.31 -24.84
C ARG A 915 -71.52 -15.47 -25.27
N TRP A 916 -72.02 -14.52 -26.06
CA TRP A 916 -73.38 -14.57 -26.57
C TRP A 916 -73.56 -15.67 -27.62
N LEU A 917 -72.63 -15.79 -28.57
CA LEU A 917 -72.63 -16.88 -29.57
C LEU A 917 -72.56 -18.26 -28.92
N ALA A 918 -71.70 -18.42 -27.90
CA ALA A 918 -71.61 -19.64 -27.09
C ALA A 918 -72.91 -19.94 -26.33
N GLY A 919 -73.59 -18.92 -25.80
CA GLY A 919 -74.90 -19.04 -25.15
C GLY A 919 -76.02 -19.43 -26.13
N GLY A 920 -76.02 -18.86 -27.34
CA GLY A 920 -76.97 -19.21 -28.41
C GLY A 920 -76.82 -20.66 -28.89
N LEU A 921 -75.57 -21.15 -28.99
CA LEU A 921 -75.26 -22.55 -29.28
C LEU A 921 -75.76 -23.50 -28.17
N LYS A 922 -75.59 -23.14 -26.89
CA LYS A 922 -76.09 -23.94 -25.75
C LYS A 922 -77.62 -23.98 -25.67
N ASN A 923 -78.30 -22.88 -26.01
CA ASN A 923 -79.73 -22.73 -25.79
C ASN A 923 -80.58 -22.86 -27.06
N GLN A 924 -79.99 -23.19 -28.22
CA GLN A 924 -80.62 -23.30 -29.55
C GLN A 924 -81.52 -22.10 -29.93
N LYS A 925 -81.25 -20.92 -29.40
CA LYS A 925 -81.98 -19.68 -29.69
C LYS A 925 -81.00 -18.60 -30.09
N PHE A 926 -80.88 -18.39 -31.40
CA PHE A 926 -80.05 -17.32 -31.95
C PHE A 926 -80.90 -16.07 -32.18
N ASN A 927 -80.50 -14.95 -31.58
CA ASN A 927 -80.98 -13.62 -31.96
C ASN A 927 -80.36 -13.24 -33.31
N THR A 928 -81.20 -13.17 -34.34
CA THR A 928 -80.82 -12.83 -35.72
C THR A 928 -80.10 -11.50 -35.84
N LYS A 929 -80.42 -10.51 -34.99
CA LYS A 929 -79.76 -9.19 -34.99
C LYS A 929 -78.28 -9.30 -34.65
N ILE A 930 -77.93 -10.10 -33.64
CA ILE A 930 -76.54 -10.26 -33.18
C ILE A 930 -75.74 -11.13 -34.15
N LEU A 931 -76.37 -12.15 -34.73
CA LEU A 931 -75.74 -12.98 -35.76
C LEU A 931 -75.41 -12.17 -37.03
N ASN A 932 -76.27 -11.22 -37.40
CA ASN A 932 -75.99 -10.27 -38.48
C ASN A 932 -74.86 -9.31 -38.13
N THR A 933 -74.83 -8.75 -36.92
CA THR A 933 -73.72 -7.90 -36.46
C THR A 933 -72.38 -8.67 -36.44
N PHE A 934 -72.39 -9.95 -36.07
CA PHE A 934 -71.18 -10.79 -36.14
C PHE A 934 -70.73 -11.06 -37.58
N LYS A 935 -71.68 -11.31 -38.50
CA LYS A 935 -71.39 -11.43 -39.95
C LYS A 935 -70.82 -10.14 -40.54
N GLU A 936 -71.35 -8.98 -40.15
CA GLU A 936 -70.82 -7.67 -40.55
C GLU A 936 -69.38 -7.49 -40.07
N LYS A 937 -69.10 -7.81 -38.81
CA LYS A 937 -67.74 -7.75 -38.24
C LYS A 937 -66.76 -8.71 -38.92
N LEU A 938 -67.19 -9.94 -39.24
CA LEU A 938 -66.37 -10.87 -40.04
C LEU A 938 -66.16 -10.36 -41.48
N SER A 939 -67.14 -9.69 -42.07
CA SER A 939 -67.01 -9.09 -43.40
C SER A 939 -66.04 -7.91 -43.39
N GLN A 940 -66.04 -7.10 -42.33
CA GLN A 940 -65.05 -6.04 -42.10
C GLN A 940 -63.64 -6.60 -41.92
N LEU A 941 -63.48 -7.70 -41.20
CA LEU A 941 -62.20 -8.42 -41.08
C LEU A 941 -61.71 -8.93 -42.45
N LEU A 942 -62.58 -9.57 -43.23
CA LEU A 942 -62.24 -10.04 -44.58
C LEU A 942 -61.91 -8.89 -45.53
N SER A 943 -62.63 -7.77 -45.42
CA SER A 943 -62.34 -6.57 -46.21
C SER A 943 -60.98 -5.98 -45.83
N ALA A 944 -60.67 -5.87 -44.52
CA ALA A 944 -59.36 -5.44 -44.07
C ALA A 944 -58.25 -6.35 -44.61
N PHE A 945 -58.46 -7.67 -44.57
CA PHE A 945 -57.52 -8.65 -45.14
C PHE A 945 -57.31 -8.45 -46.65
N SER A 946 -58.38 -8.24 -47.43
CA SER A 946 -58.28 -8.00 -48.88
C SER A 946 -57.55 -6.71 -49.24
N THR A 947 -57.60 -5.69 -48.38
CA THR A 947 -56.84 -4.44 -48.57
C THR A 947 -55.32 -4.69 -48.48
N PHE A 948 -54.90 -5.67 -47.68
CA PHE A 948 -53.48 -6.07 -47.57
C PHE A 948 -53.08 -7.14 -48.59
N ASP A 949 -54.01 -7.96 -49.07
CA ASP A 949 -53.78 -8.97 -50.13
C ASP A 949 -53.46 -8.32 -51.49
N HIS A 950 -54.00 -7.12 -51.74
CA HIS A 950 -53.67 -6.32 -52.93
C HIS A 950 -52.27 -5.66 -52.88
N LEU A 951 -51.65 -5.52 -51.70
CA LEU A 951 -50.30 -4.97 -51.55
C LEU A 951 -49.20 -6.03 -51.81
N GLN A 952 -49.52 -7.33 -51.77
CA GLN A 952 -48.54 -8.40 -52.07
C GLN A 952 -48.35 -8.70 -53.58
N TYR A 953 -49.14 -8.09 -54.48
CA TYR A 953 -49.11 -8.39 -55.91
C TYR A 953 -48.49 -7.30 -56.81
N GLU A 954 -47.98 -6.19 -56.26
CA GLU A 954 -47.25 -5.16 -57.04
C GLU A 954 -45.72 -5.22 -56.96
N GLU A 955 -45.13 -6.18 -56.23
CA GLU A 955 -43.71 -6.53 -56.40
C GLU A 955 -43.55 -7.83 -57.21
N LYS A 956 -43.37 -7.67 -58.53
CA LYS A 956 -42.74 -8.67 -59.39
C LYS A 956 -41.91 -8.02 -60.50
#